data_AF-A0AB38VS98-F1
#
_entry.id   AF-A0AB38VS98-F1
#
_cell.length_a   1.000
_cell.length_b   1.000
_cell.length_c   1.000
_cell.angle_alpha   90.00
_cell.angle_beta   90.00
_cell.angle_gamma   90.00
#
_symmetry.space_group_name_H-M   'P 1'
#
loop_
_entity.id
_entity.type
_entity.pdbx_description
1 polymer ?
#
loop_
_entity_poly.entity_id
_entity_poly.type
_entity_poly.pdbx_seq_one_letter_code
_entity_poly.pdbx_strand_id
1 'polypeptide(L)'
;MSPFPSLDSLLKWSRSLKSQRFRHMLTTTVACATLMSLITPRAFAEPAAEVSRNIDTVQSIDTEKDFTVTEEVTTDTHTVDQADSKNITDTSKDLDKEDLAKDIKDAADTAATTGEKTSAPKSPEAEKPAKAEEKKSADKKSTENALTWGVRSSFNNYTGGPTKVFDGAEQNEQKNQFTFQLYSVTYDKDKEKLEAKFKGGVHYQKYCTDNTNHTGCELDLKIENPRIVMSKEGSHVFAKVSSKKYKSAETYTNEGTDDTKPLATLYTANARFEEKDGKVIWSEIPALLTKDGSEMFSEFYPVNSALDSLTFSFEKSKLNGSSGDYKRLSTDNAKYVVAAEKFDNDVKYEQHRELFKFKDHVIVATSDHRFTPEKNPGFALLDRDLNQKASKNLRLNNYGAVAFDEANGDLYYVAKKEPEGNGGNRNLPANDDRKVLHKLHVDVKDGFKEASVVHTFADEITALGYNPYTKQVVVVTEKQTAIVNQASISPINLPEQSELAKQGDFTNPENLYGEVTDSNPEVNELLPMKDGSFVLNGDLSRAKKGEQKYYGLMVSINPKDTKNPAKLLKDSATESADIDSSAAHTNGETIIRYNKNVSEEYAVAQSFKFNNGSLAKESAGVVKGKDADIKNWGNAFVLEDGIVMALDAKDGMIKHVDAKLFKTISDEKQDEYGRKFEPIAFPKGAKTGSHQHGAILQLDKGTFYVPSYEDVKGESEETYVLRKIYDPKFTPKPHEQEREFPNFDEDKDNGDNNNNDGRDGNNHNNDAGSALSKTWATILGVLGALGGILGIFGVANHFFGDHIRHLIDQFRR
;
A
#
# COMPACT_ATOMS: atom_id res chain seq x y z
N MET A 1 -54.13 -39.21 -12.24
CA MET A 1 -53.67 -39.48 -13.62
C MET A 1 -54.03 -38.29 -14.49
N SER A 2 -53.13 -37.95 -15.42
CA SER A 2 -52.98 -36.69 -16.20
C SER A 2 -52.12 -35.61 -15.51
N PRO A 3 -51.27 -34.86 -16.24
CA PRO A 3 -49.95 -35.36 -16.66
C PRO A 3 -48.79 -34.40 -16.32
N PHE A 4 -47.57 -34.94 -16.29
CA PHE A 4 -46.32 -34.19 -16.18
C PHE A 4 -46.05 -33.35 -17.45
N PRO A 5 -45.43 -32.16 -17.34
CA PRO A 5 -45.10 -31.33 -18.49
C PRO A 5 -43.90 -31.89 -19.28
N SER A 6 -43.86 -31.57 -20.56
CA SER A 6 -42.91 -32.07 -21.56
C SER A 6 -41.48 -31.53 -21.38
N LEU A 7 -40.51 -32.28 -21.92
CA LEU A 7 -39.06 -32.06 -21.87
C LEU A 7 -38.61 -30.64 -22.29
N ASP A 8 -39.40 -29.94 -23.11
CA ASP A 8 -39.12 -28.57 -23.56
C ASP A 8 -39.26 -27.52 -22.44
N SER A 9 -40.07 -27.80 -21.42
CA SER A 9 -40.19 -26.94 -20.23
C SER A 9 -38.98 -27.04 -19.29
N LEU A 10 -38.34 -28.21 -19.25
CA LEU A 10 -37.11 -28.45 -18.49
C LEU A 10 -35.86 -27.87 -19.19
N LEU A 11 -35.85 -27.85 -20.52
CA LEU A 11 -34.75 -27.30 -21.32
C LEU A 11 -34.72 -25.76 -21.37
N LYS A 12 -35.86 -25.08 -21.15
CA LYS A 12 -35.88 -23.62 -20.94
C LYS A 12 -35.44 -23.21 -19.53
N TRP A 13 -35.59 -24.09 -18.54
CA TRP A 13 -35.13 -23.86 -17.16
C TRP A 13 -33.60 -24.00 -17.01
N SER A 14 -32.97 -24.91 -17.77
CA SER A 14 -31.51 -25.12 -17.71
C SER A 14 -30.68 -24.02 -18.38
N ARG A 15 -31.29 -23.19 -19.24
CA ARG A 15 -30.61 -22.03 -19.87
C ARG A 15 -30.60 -20.76 -19.02
N SER A 16 -31.29 -20.74 -17.87
CA SER A 16 -31.36 -19.58 -16.96
C SER A 16 -30.43 -19.67 -15.73
N LEU A 17 -29.66 -20.75 -15.57
CA LEU A 17 -28.78 -20.97 -14.42
C LEU A 17 -27.32 -21.10 -14.86
N LYS A 18 -26.76 -19.99 -15.33
CA LYS A 18 -25.30 -19.79 -15.42
C LYS A 18 -24.95 -18.42 -14.84
N SER A 19 -24.93 -18.30 -13.51
CA SER A 19 -24.03 -17.36 -12.81
C SER A 19 -24.04 -17.57 -11.29
N GLN A 20 -22.86 -17.36 -10.70
CA GLN A 20 -22.55 -17.00 -9.31
C GLN A 20 -22.92 -17.92 -8.13
N ARG A 21 -23.96 -18.76 -8.18
CA ARG A 21 -24.38 -19.51 -6.98
C ARG A 21 -23.51 -20.72 -6.62
N PHE A 22 -22.73 -21.26 -7.55
CA PHE A 22 -21.90 -22.45 -7.29
C PHE A 22 -20.52 -22.13 -6.68
N ARG A 23 -20.02 -20.89 -6.83
CA ARG A 23 -18.76 -20.47 -6.17
C ARG A 23 -18.97 -20.12 -4.70
N HIS A 24 -20.16 -19.63 -4.33
CA HIS A 24 -20.42 -19.23 -2.94
C HIS A 24 -20.54 -20.41 -1.99
N MET A 25 -21.05 -21.56 -2.44
CA MET A 25 -21.19 -22.75 -1.57
C MET A 25 -19.85 -23.41 -1.20
N LEU A 26 -18.78 -23.26 -2.01
CA LEU A 26 -17.46 -23.83 -1.66
C LEU A 26 -16.70 -22.95 -0.65
N THR A 27 -16.89 -21.64 -0.65
CA THR A 27 -16.23 -20.72 0.29
C THR A 27 -16.86 -20.71 1.68
N THR A 28 -18.16 -20.96 1.81
CA THR A 28 -18.82 -20.95 3.15
C THR A 28 -18.55 -22.23 3.95
N THR A 29 -18.20 -23.35 3.30
CA THR A 29 -17.88 -24.60 4.01
C THR A 29 -16.44 -24.63 4.56
N VAL A 30 -15.52 -23.85 3.99
CA VAL A 30 -14.13 -23.74 4.48
C VAL A 30 -14.01 -22.78 5.68
N ALA A 31 -14.94 -21.83 5.84
CA ALA A 31 -14.96 -20.91 6.98
C ALA A 31 -15.58 -21.50 8.28
N CYS A 32 -16.23 -22.68 8.21
CA CYS A 32 -16.80 -23.34 9.40
C CYS A 32 -15.96 -24.52 9.94
N ALA A 33 -14.82 -24.85 9.32
CA ALA A 33 -13.99 -25.99 9.71
C ALA A 33 -12.76 -25.62 10.57
N THR A 34 -12.54 -24.35 10.91
CA THR A 34 -11.42 -23.88 11.76
C THR A 34 -11.83 -23.46 13.18
N LEU A 35 -12.96 -23.96 13.69
CA LEU A 35 -13.42 -23.69 15.06
C LEU A 35 -13.70 -24.94 15.92
N MET A 36 -13.24 -26.13 15.51
CA MET A 36 -13.18 -27.30 16.40
C MET A 36 -11.99 -28.21 16.09
N SER A 37 -10.85 -27.93 16.71
CA SER A 37 -9.92 -28.98 17.15
C SER A 37 -8.94 -28.38 18.17
N LEU A 38 -9.06 -28.77 19.44
CA LEU A 38 -7.97 -29.01 20.40
C LEU A 38 -8.56 -29.19 21.80
N ILE A 39 -9.24 -30.31 22.05
CA ILE A 39 -9.24 -30.91 23.39
C ILE A 39 -9.22 -32.42 23.21
N THR A 40 -8.21 -33.06 23.79
CA THR A 40 -8.20 -34.35 24.54
C THR A 40 -6.89 -35.13 24.30
N PRO A 41 -6.50 -36.09 25.18
CA PRO A 41 -6.60 -36.10 26.64
C PRO A 41 -5.28 -36.54 27.32
N ARG A 42 -5.12 -36.16 28.59
CA ARG A 42 -4.18 -36.80 29.53
C ARG A 42 -4.94 -37.93 30.24
N ALA A 43 -4.37 -39.14 30.27
CA ALA A 43 -4.84 -40.20 31.16
C ALA A 43 -3.64 -40.89 31.86
N PHE A 44 -3.63 -40.71 33.18
CA PHE A 44 -3.26 -41.60 34.29
C PHE A 44 -2.03 -42.53 34.24
N ALA A 45 -1.11 -42.27 35.18
CA ALA A 45 -0.54 -43.30 36.05
C ALA A 45 -0.21 -42.71 37.44
N GLU A 46 -0.72 -43.33 38.50
CA GLU A 46 -0.34 -43.18 39.93
C GLU A 46 0.16 -44.58 40.42
N PRO A 47 0.67 -44.76 41.65
CA PRO A 47 1.73 -44.03 42.36
C PRO A 47 2.78 -45.01 42.93
N ALA A 48 3.95 -44.52 43.37
CA ALA A 48 4.80 -45.25 44.33
C ALA A 48 5.68 -44.29 45.13
N ALA A 49 5.86 -44.64 46.41
CA ALA A 49 6.26 -43.79 47.51
C ALA A 49 7.77 -43.79 47.79
N GLU A 50 8.12 -42.89 48.72
CA GLU A 50 9.18 -42.96 49.73
C GLU A 50 10.57 -42.30 49.50
N VAL A 51 10.78 -41.25 50.33
CA VAL A 51 11.87 -41.09 51.31
C VAL A 51 13.28 -40.80 50.79
N SER A 52 13.73 -39.54 50.90
CA SER A 52 14.70 -39.19 51.96
C SER A 52 15.04 -37.69 52.00
N ARG A 53 15.21 -37.26 53.25
CA ARG A 53 15.73 -35.98 53.71
C ARG A 53 17.17 -35.78 53.23
N ASN A 54 17.57 -34.55 52.97
CA ASN A 54 18.60 -33.93 53.79
C ASN A 54 18.60 -32.41 53.67
N ILE A 55 18.59 -31.83 54.86
CA ILE A 55 18.84 -30.45 55.22
C ILE A 55 20.34 -30.21 55.07
N ASP A 56 20.74 -29.07 54.49
CA ASP A 56 21.75 -28.25 55.16
C ASP A 56 21.69 -26.79 54.73
N THR A 57 21.82 -25.97 55.75
CA THR A 57 21.60 -24.52 55.84
C THR A 57 22.94 -23.83 55.74
N VAL A 58 23.09 -22.73 54.99
CA VAL A 58 24.02 -21.64 55.34
C VAL A 58 23.44 -20.28 54.94
N GLN A 59 23.39 -19.40 55.94
CA GLN A 59 22.97 -18.00 55.92
C GLN A 59 24.01 -17.06 55.28
N SER A 60 23.54 -15.90 54.81
CA SER A 60 23.97 -14.52 55.17
C SER A 60 23.68 -13.55 54.01
N ILE A 61 23.35 -12.25 54.13
CA ILE A 61 23.00 -11.28 55.18
C ILE A 61 22.35 -10.08 54.43
N ASP A 62 21.48 -9.35 55.12
CA ASP A 62 20.73 -8.12 54.80
C ASP A 62 21.41 -6.98 54.00
N THR A 63 20.59 -6.18 53.31
CA THR A 63 20.42 -4.75 53.61
C THR A 63 19.12 -4.15 53.01
N GLU A 64 18.31 -3.57 53.89
CA GLU A 64 17.14 -2.73 53.61
C GLU A 64 17.53 -1.35 53.02
N LYS A 65 16.66 -0.74 52.19
CA LYS A 65 15.88 0.43 52.64
C LYS A 65 14.80 0.91 51.65
N ASP A 66 13.67 1.14 52.31
CA ASP A 66 12.33 1.63 52.00
C ASP A 66 12.25 3.09 51.51
N PHE A 67 11.19 3.43 50.74
CA PHE A 67 10.38 4.66 50.90
C PHE A 67 9.04 4.62 50.08
N THR A 68 7.95 4.29 50.78
CA THR A 68 6.56 4.84 50.79
C THR A 68 5.85 5.40 49.53
N VAL A 69 4.55 5.06 49.35
CA VAL A 69 3.34 5.89 49.67
C VAL A 69 2.04 5.11 49.37
N THR A 70 1.07 5.23 50.29
CA THR A 70 -0.32 4.71 50.32
C THR A 70 -1.36 5.70 49.78
N GLU A 71 -2.43 5.19 49.15
CA GLU A 71 -3.88 5.54 49.30
C GLU A 71 -4.70 4.72 48.26
N GLU A 72 -5.41 3.66 48.66
CA GLU A 72 -6.87 3.55 48.90
C GLU A 72 -7.80 3.82 47.71
N VAL A 73 -8.65 2.82 47.35
CA VAL A 73 -10.13 2.84 47.50
C VAL A 73 -10.75 1.54 46.93
N THR A 74 -11.23 0.72 47.88
CA THR A 74 -12.38 -0.21 47.94
C THR A 74 -12.90 -0.97 46.72
N THR A 75 -12.88 -2.30 46.82
CA THR A 75 -13.83 -3.23 46.18
C THR A 75 -14.75 -3.84 47.24
N ASP A 76 -16.06 -3.62 47.10
CA ASP A 76 -17.08 -4.33 47.89
C ASP A 76 -17.51 -5.62 47.17
N THR A 77 -17.30 -6.72 47.88
CA THR A 77 -17.92 -8.04 47.72
C THR A 77 -19.40 -8.00 48.10
N HIS A 78 -20.24 -8.82 47.46
CA HIS A 78 -21.06 -9.79 48.19
C HIS A 78 -21.60 -10.93 47.31
N THR A 79 -21.56 -12.10 47.94
CA THR A 79 -21.84 -13.50 47.59
C THR A 79 -23.34 -13.86 47.61
N VAL A 80 -23.62 -15.18 47.47
CA VAL A 80 -24.84 -15.98 47.85
C VAL A 80 -25.69 -16.37 46.61
N ASP A 81 -26.09 -17.63 46.33
CA ASP A 81 -25.98 -18.94 46.98
C ASP A 81 -26.30 -20.09 45.98
N GLN A 82 -25.89 -21.30 46.35
CA GLN A 82 -26.31 -22.61 45.81
C GLN A 82 -27.76 -22.98 46.17
N ALA A 83 -28.44 -23.74 45.30
CA ALA A 83 -29.46 -24.72 45.71
C ALA A 83 -29.68 -25.85 44.67
N ASP A 84 -29.99 -27.02 45.23
CA ASP A 84 -30.05 -28.41 44.72
C ASP A 84 -30.98 -28.81 43.54
N SER A 85 -30.41 -29.62 42.64
CA SER A 85 -30.74 -30.99 42.17
C SER A 85 -32.12 -31.70 42.37
N LYS A 86 -32.59 -32.36 41.27
CA LYS A 86 -33.25 -33.69 41.06
C LYS A 86 -34.43 -33.56 40.08
N ASN A 87 -34.77 -34.43 39.12
CA ASN A 87 -34.47 -35.79 38.61
C ASN A 87 -34.95 -35.79 37.12
N ILE A 88 -34.47 -36.64 36.20
CA ILE A 88 -35.14 -37.88 35.74
C ILE A 88 -34.24 -38.59 34.69
N THR A 89 -33.77 -39.79 35.06
CA THR A 89 -33.46 -41.06 34.34
C THR A 89 -33.07 -41.13 32.85
N ASP A 90 -31.83 -41.57 32.62
CA ASP A 90 -31.34 -42.84 32.01
C ASP A 90 -32.13 -43.55 30.89
N THR A 91 -31.48 -43.76 29.73
CA THR A 91 -31.49 -45.04 28.97
C THR A 91 -30.34 -45.11 27.95
N SER A 92 -29.25 -45.75 28.36
CA SER A 92 -28.36 -46.71 27.67
C SER A 92 -28.23 -46.82 26.12
N LYS A 93 -26.95 -46.99 25.70
CA LYS A 93 -26.36 -47.98 24.75
C LYS A 93 -25.88 -47.53 23.36
N ASP A 94 -24.54 -47.43 23.27
CA ASP A 94 -23.60 -47.99 22.30
C ASP A 94 -24.13 -48.59 20.99
N LEU A 95 -23.57 -48.13 19.85
CA LEU A 95 -23.17 -48.96 18.71
C LEU A 95 -22.01 -48.29 17.92
N ASP A 96 -20.84 -48.88 18.10
CA ASP A 96 -19.65 -49.11 17.25
C ASP A 96 -19.33 -48.23 16.02
N LYS A 97 -18.09 -47.73 16.05
CA LYS A 97 -17.31 -47.16 14.94
C LYS A 97 -16.67 -48.27 14.12
N GLU A 98 -17.33 -48.75 13.08
CA GLU A 98 -16.65 -49.51 12.02
C GLU A 98 -17.26 -49.37 10.60
N ASP A 99 -18.28 -48.52 10.41
CA ASP A 99 -18.99 -48.38 9.12
C ASP A 99 -18.80 -47.02 8.39
N LEU A 100 -17.77 -46.24 8.72
CA LEU A 100 -17.51 -44.92 8.08
C LEU A 100 -16.27 -44.87 7.18
N ALA A 101 -15.68 -46.03 6.84
CA ALA A 101 -14.49 -46.13 6.00
C ALA A 101 -14.73 -46.74 4.61
N LYS A 102 -15.98 -46.75 4.11
CA LYS A 102 -16.31 -47.40 2.83
C LYS A 102 -16.97 -46.54 1.73
N ASP A 103 -17.31 -45.28 2.01
CA ASP A 103 -18.03 -44.43 1.03
C ASP A 103 -17.24 -43.21 0.50
N ILE A 104 -15.91 -43.25 0.54
CA ILE A 104 -15.06 -42.28 -0.17
C ILE A 104 -14.06 -43.03 -1.04
N LYS A 105 -14.54 -43.74 -2.07
CA LYS A 105 -13.68 -44.26 -3.13
C LYS A 105 -14.26 -44.32 -4.56
N ASP A 106 -15.46 -43.82 -4.81
CA ASP A 106 -16.03 -43.85 -6.17
C ASP A 106 -16.49 -42.46 -6.63
N ALA A 107 -15.55 -41.64 -7.12
CA ALA A 107 -15.85 -40.48 -7.97
C ALA A 107 -14.63 -39.95 -8.76
N ALA A 108 -13.69 -40.82 -9.11
CA ALA A 108 -12.53 -40.46 -9.93
C ALA A 108 -12.27 -41.54 -10.98
N ASP A 109 -13.17 -41.62 -11.96
CA ASP A 109 -12.85 -42.07 -13.32
C ASP A 109 -14.11 -41.97 -14.17
N THR A 110 -14.08 -41.15 -15.22
CA THR A 110 -14.71 -41.36 -16.54
C THR A 110 -14.70 -40.03 -17.30
N ALA A 111 -13.88 -39.95 -18.34
CA ALA A 111 -14.18 -39.37 -19.67
C ALA A 111 -12.92 -38.77 -20.32
N ALA A 112 -12.03 -39.65 -20.75
CA ALA A 112 -11.20 -39.41 -21.91
C ALA A 112 -11.79 -40.19 -23.10
N THR A 113 -11.58 -39.63 -24.29
CA THR A 113 -11.71 -40.23 -25.64
C THR A 113 -13.05 -40.07 -26.39
N THR A 114 -13.09 -39.09 -27.29
CA THR A 114 -13.52 -39.27 -28.69
C THR A 114 -12.62 -38.39 -29.57
N GLY A 115 -12.01 -38.99 -30.58
CA GLY A 115 -11.19 -38.29 -31.57
C GLY A 115 -11.87 -38.19 -32.93
N GLU A 116 -11.47 -37.23 -33.76
CA GLU A 116 -11.24 -37.46 -35.19
C GLU A 116 -10.50 -36.28 -35.88
N LYS A 117 -9.48 -36.68 -36.67
CA LYS A 117 -9.03 -36.15 -37.97
C LYS A 117 -8.58 -34.69 -38.15
N THR A 118 -7.26 -34.55 -38.15
CA THR A 118 -6.38 -34.07 -39.25
C THR A 118 -6.99 -33.18 -40.36
N SER A 119 -6.59 -31.90 -40.38
CA SER A 119 -6.19 -31.19 -41.60
C SER A 119 -5.11 -30.14 -41.27
N ALA A 120 -4.06 -30.11 -42.10
CA ALA A 120 -2.88 -29.27 -41.95
C ALA A 120 -3.11 -27.82 -42.48
N PRO A 121 -2.25 -26.85 -42.13
CA PRO A 121 -2.62 -25.44 -41.99
C PRO A 121 -2.45 -24.63 -43.28
N LYS A 122 -3.30 -23.60 -43.44
CA LYS A 122 -3.12 -22.54 -44.43
C LYS A 122 -2.53 -21.30 -43.72
N SER A 123 -1.38 -20.86 -44.22
CA SER A 123 -0.65 -19.64 -43.84
C SER A 123 -1.56 -18.39 -43.83
N PRO A 124 -1.45 -17.50 -42.83
CA PRO A 124 -1.91 -16.12 -42.96
C PRO A 124 -0.82 -15.25 -43.57
N GLU A 125 -1.22 -14.59 -44.64
CA GLU A 125 -0.55 -13.50 -45.33
C GLU A 125 -0.41 -12.29 -44.40
N ALA A 126 0.66 -11.53 -44.61
CA ALA A 126 1.02 -10.35 -43.85
C ALA A 126 0.00 -9.22 -44.06
N GLU A 127 -0.55 -8.67 -42.97
CA GLU A 127 -1.21 -7.37 -43.00
C GLU A 127 -0.60 -6.39 -41.97
N LYS A 128 -0.44 -5.18 -42.50
CA LYS A 128 0.27 -3.99 -42.03
C LYS A 128 -0.41 -3.39 -40.78
N PRO A 129 0.29 -2.60 -39.93
CA PRO A 129 -0.22 -2.20 -38.64
C PRO A 129 -1.38 -1.21 -38.78
N ALA A 130 -2.56 -1.58 -38.29
CA ALA A 130 -3.68 -0.67 -38.11
C ALA A 130 -3.39 0.25 -36.90
N LYS A 131 -3.30 1.53 -37.23
CA LYS A 131 -3.32 2.72 -36.39
C LYS A 131 -4.17 2.53 -35.12
N ALA A 132 -3.52 2.63 -33.96
CA ALA A 132 -4.18 2.69 -32.66
C ALA A 132 -5.11 3.92 -32.60
N GLU A 133 -6.41 3.67 -32.57
CA GLU A 133 -7.40 4.70 -32.24
C GLU A 133 -7.35 4.96 -30.74
N GLU A 134 -7.11 6.23 -30.39
CA GLU A 134 -7.28 6.79 -29.05
C GLU A 134 -8.68 6.46 -28.52
N LYS A 135 -8.80 5.51 -27.60
CA LYS A 135 -9.93 5.46 -26.66
C LYS A 135 -9.76 6.56 -25.62
N LYS A 136 -10.02 7.80 -26.03
CA LYS A 136 -10.32 8.91 -25.12
C LYS A 136 -11.77 8.80 -24.64
N SER A 137 -11.93 8.73 -23.32
CA SER A 137 -13.00 9.43 -22.59
C SER A 137 -14.46 9.09 -22.97
N ALA A 138 -14.91 7.88 -22.64
CA ALA A 138 -16.35 7.58 -22.58
C ALA A 138 -16.75 7.16 -21.15
N ASP A 139 -16.79 8.14 -20.24
CA ASP A 139 -17.64 8.14 -19.03
C ASP A 139 -17.78 9.53 -18.36
N LYS A 140 -17.51 10.61 -19.11
CA LYS A 140 -17.44 11.99 -18.56
C LYS A 140 -18.69 12.83 -18.80
N LYS A 141 -19.89 12.23 -18.77
CA LYS A 141 -21.13 13.02 -18.63
C LYS A 141 -21.31 13.35 -17.15
N SER A 142 -20.63 14.42 -16.73
CA SER A 142 -20.59 14.95 -15.37
C SER A 142 -21.95 14.93 -14.67
N THR A 143 -21.96 14.36 -13.48
CA THR A 143 -22.87 14.57 -12.36
C THR A 143 -22.84 16.04 -11.91
N GLU A 144 -23.37 16.93 -12.73
CA GLU A 144 -23.45 18.36 -12.40
C GLU A 144 -24.48 18.61 -11.29
N ASN A 145 -24.15 19.46 -10.31
CA ASN A 145 -25.05 19.78 -9.20
C ASN A 145 -25.56 18.53 -8.46
N ALA A 146 -24.66 17.61 -8.13
CA ALA A 146 -25.00 16.36 -7.46
C ALA A 146 -23.91 15.94 -6.48
N LEU A 147 -24.28 15.08 -5.54
CA LEU A 147 -23.40 14.32 -4.66
C LEU A 147 -23.30 12.89 -5.19
N THR A 148 -22.09 12.39 -5.36
CA THR A 148 -21.78 11.00 -5.61
C THR A 148 -21.11 10.40 -4.38
N TRP A 149 -21.72 9.35 -3.82
CA TRP A 149 -21.25 8.70 -2.60
C TRP A 149 -21.66 7.23 -2.57
N GLY A 150 -20.73 6.34 -2.22
CA GLY A 150 -21.01 4.90 -2.08
C GLY A 150 -21.56 4.50 -0.72
N VAL A 151 -21.63 5.42 0.26
CA VAL A 151 -21.82 5.09 1.68
C VAL A 151 -20.64 4.25 2.19
N ARG A 152 -20.61 2.96 1.87
CA ARG A 152 -19.51 2.05 2.17
C ARG A 152 -19.55 0.83 1.25
N SER A 153 -18.55 0.68 0.39
CA SER A 153 -18.52 -0.37 -0.63
C SER A 153 -18.54 -1.79 -0.05
N SER A 154 -17.87 -2.04 1.09
CA SER A 154 -17.97 -3.34 1.79
C SER A 154 -19.39 -3.69 2.21
N PHE A 155 -20.16 -2.70 2.68
CA PHE A 155 -21.53 -2.89 3.11
C PHE A 155 -22.46 -3.13 1.91
N ASN A 156 -22.23 -2.42 0.80
CA ASN A 156 -22.94 -2.66 -0.45
C ASN A 156 -22.66 -4.07 -0.98
N ASN A 157 -21.41 -4.52 -0.95
CA ASN A 157 -21.04 -5.86 -1.38
C ASN A 157 -21.68 -6.94 -0.49
N TYR A 158 -21.59 -6.78 0.84
CA TYR A 158 -22.24 -7.67 1.81
C TYR A 158 -23.76 -7.78 1.60
N THR A 159 -24.43 -6.65 1.35
CA THR A 159 -25.88 -6.62 1.13
C THR A 159 -26.29 -6.99 -0.30
N GLY A 160 -25.38 -6.94 -1.28
CA GLY A 160 -25.72 -6.97 -2.70
C GLY A 160 -26.41 -5.68 -3.19
N GLY A 161 -26.09 -4.56 -2.55
CA GLY A 161 -26.65 -3.23 -2.76
C GLY A 161 -27.97 -2.99 -2.00
N PRO A 162 -28.50 -1.75 -2.08
CA PRO A 162 -29.77 -1.42 -1.45
C PRO A 162 -30.92 -2.19 -2.12
N THR A 163 -31.95 -2.45 -1.32
CA THR A 163 -33.22 -3.00 -1.79
C THR A 163 -33.96 -1.99 -2.65
N LYS A 164 -33.87 -0.70 -2.31
CA LYS A 164 -34.50 0.39 -3.05
C LYS A 164 -33.61 1.64 -3.07
N VAL A 165 -33.57 2.31 -4.23
CA VAL A 165 -33.11 3.69 -4.39
C VAL A 165 -34.32 4.52 -4.77
N PHE A 166 -34.50 5.69 -4.17
CA PHE A 166 -35.75 6.47 -4.29
C PHE A 166 -35.53 7.98 -4.26
N ASP A 167 -36.61 8.72 -4.51
CA ASP A 167 -36.70 10.19 -4.50
C ASP A 167 -35.66 10.88 -5.40
N GLY A 168 -35.40 10.29 -6.56
CA GLY A 168 -34.52 10.83 -7.59
C GLY A 168 -33.04 10.51 -7.41
N ALA A 169 -32.67 9.73 -6.39
CA ALA A 169 -31.33 9.14 -6.34
C ALA A 169 -31.16 8.09 -7.45
N GLU A 170 -29.95 7.99 -7.97
CA GLU A 170 -29.53 7.02 -8.97
C GLU A 170 -28.42 6.14 -8.42
N GLN A 171 -28.23 4.95 -8.99
CA GLN A 171 -27.12 4.05 -8.63
C GLN A 171 -26.41 3.55 -9.88
N ASN A 172 -25.12 3.24 -9.76
CA ASN A 172 -24.38 2.55 -10.82
C ASN A 172 -24.81 1.08 -10.95
N GLU A 173 -24.33 0.42 -12.01
CA GLU A 173 -24.67 -0.98 -12.31
C GLU A 173 -24.27 -1.95 -11.19
N GLN A 174 -23.14 -1.68 -10.52
CA GLN A 174 -22.60 -2.47 -9.43
C GLN A 174 -23.32 -2.23 -8.08
N LYS A 175 -24.25 -1.26 -8.03
CA LYS A 175 -25.01 -0.87 -6.82
C LYS A 175 -24.13 -0.50 -5.62
N ASN A 176 -22.96 0.06 -5.89
CA ASN A 176 -21.98 0.47 -4.86
C ASN A 176 -21.66 1.97 -4.91
N GLN A 177 -22.25 2.72 -5.83
CA GLN A 177 -22.14 4.18 -5.89
C GLN A 177 -23.51 4.80 -6.18
N PHE A 178 -23.86 5.84 -5.42
CA PHE A 178 -25.16 6.51 -5.52
C PHE A 178 -24.98 7.99 -5.87
N THR A 179 -25.86 8.51 -6.72
CA THR A 179 -25.90 9.93 -7.08
C THR A 179 -27.17 10.57 -6.53
N PHE A 180 -27.02 11.66 -5.78
CA PHE A 180 -28.09 12.42 -5.14
C PHE A 180 -28.09 13.84 -5.72
N GLN A 181 -29.25 14.31 -6.18
CA GLN A 181 -29.35 15.63 -6.84
C GLN A 181 -29.32 16.77 -5.82
N LEU A 182 -28.59 17.84 -6.13
CA LEU A 182 -28.51 19.02 -5.28
C LEU A 182 -29.89 19.68 -5.18
N TYR A 183 -30.35 19.85 -3.94
CA TYR A 183 -31.59 20.55 -3.64
C TYR A 183 -31.34 22.03 -3.36
N SER A 184 -30.33 22.35 -2.53
CA SER A 184 -29.98 23.72 -2.16
C SER A 184 -28.53 23.79 -1.71
N VAL A 185 -27.87 24.92 -1.97
CA VAL A 185 -26.55 25.22 -1.43
C VAL A 185 -26.52 26.65 -0.87
N THR A 186 -25.95 26.82 0.31
CA THR A 186 -25.82 28.11 1.01
C THR A 186 -24.39 28.29 1.50
N TYR A 187 -23.89 29.52 1.50
CA TYR A 187 -22.59 29.86 2.07
C TYR A 187 -22.70 31.10 2.96
N ASP A 188 -22.30 30.96 4.22
CA ASP A 188 -22.12 32.04 5.17
C ASP A 188 -20.64 32.46 5.17
N LYS A 189 -20.35 33.62 4.58
CA LYS A 189 -18.99 34.16 4.45
C LYS A 189 -18.32 34.44 5.80
N ASP A 190 -19.09 34.97 6.76
CA ASP A 190 -18.54 35.43 8.03
C ASP A 190 -18.11 34.24 8.90
N LYS A 191 -18.86 33.14 8.80
CA LYS A 191 -18.54 31.87 9.46
C LYS A 191 -17.67 30.93 8.62
N GLU A 192 -17.46 31.26 7.34
CA GLU A 192 -16.95 30.35 6.33
C GLU A 192 -17.66 28.98 6.35
N LYS A 193 -19.00 28.99 6.39
CA LYS A 193 -19.83 27.77 6.48
C LYS A 193 -20.55 27.51 5.16
N LEU A 194 -20.20 26.42 4.49
CA LEU A 194 -20.94 25.86 3.35
C LEU A 194 -21.93 24.82 3.86
N GLU A 195 -23.15 24.85 3.33
CA GLU A 195 -24.14 23.80 3.53
C GLU A 195 -24.78 23.42 2.19
N ALA A 196 -24.64 22.15 1.79
CA ALA A 196 -25.22 21.59 0.58
C ALA A 196 -26.19 20.47 0.96
N LYS A 197 -27.45 20.57 0.51
CA LYS A 197 -28.50 19.57 0.75
C LYS A 197 -28.81 18.86 -0.54
N PHE A 198 -28.97 17.54 -0.46
CA PHE A 198 -29.26 16.69 -1.60
C PHE A 198 -30.59 15.96 -1.37
N LYS A 199 -31.27 15.61 -2.46
CA LYS A 199 -32.51 14.82 -2.46
C LYS A 199 -32.23 13.38 -2.86
N GLY A 200 -33.05 12.48 -2.35
CA GLY A 200 -33.00 11.06 -2.65
C GLY A 200 -32.62 10.22 -1.44
N GLY A 201 -32.67 8.90 -1.61
CA GLY A 201 -32.32 7.99 -0.53
C GLY A 201 -32.08 6.55 -0.99
N VAL A 202 -31.48 5.79 -0.08
CA VAL A 202 -31.19 4.36 -0.23
C VAL A 202 -31.79 3.61 0.96
N HIS A 203 -32.36 2.43 0.70
CA HIS A 203 -32.98 1.59 1.72
C HIS A 203 -32.48 0.16 1.58
N TYR A 204 -31.79 -0.32 2.61
CA TYR A 204 -31.27 -1.67 2.73
C TYR A 204 -32.21 -2.49 3.61
N GLN A 205 -32.73 -3.57 3.04
CA GLN A 205 -33.58 -4.51 3.76
C GLN A 205 -33.11 -5.95 3.52
N LYS A 206 -32.65 -6.62 4.58
CA LYS A 206 -32.15 -8.01 4.52
C LYS A 206 -32.66 -8.82 5.70
N TYR A 207 -32.58 -10.15 5.56
CA TYR A 207 -33.05 -11.12 6.55
C TYR A 207 -34.53 -10.87 6.90
N CYS A 208 -35.36 -10.79 5.86
CA CYS A 208 -36.79 -10.56 5.98
C CYS A 208 -37.53 -11.88 6.14
N THR A 209 -38.57 -11.89 6.98
CA THR A 209 -39.48 -13.05 7.07
C THR A 209 -40.23 -13.26 5.76
N ASP A 210 -40.56 -12.17 5.06
CA ASP A 210 -41.01 -12.18 3.67
C ASP A 210 -40.06 -11.35 2.80
N ASN A 211 -39.23 -12.05 2.02
CA ASN A 211 -38.27 -11.44 1.10
C ASN A 211 -38.93 -10.84 -0.16
N THR A 212 -40.19 -11.17 -0.47
CA THR A 212 -40.88 -10.64 -1.66
C THR A 212 -41.39 -9.24 -1.39
N ASN A 213 -42.02 -9.06 -0.22
CA ASN A 213 -42.58 -7.77 0.18
C ASN A 213 -41.66 -6.99 1.14
N HIS A 214 -40.48 -7.55 1.46
CA HIS A 214 -39.50 -6.99 2.40
C HIS A 214 -40.13 -6.59 3.76
N THR A 215 -40.86 -7.52 4.36
CA THR A 215 -41.45 -7.33 5.70
C THR A 215 -40.73 -8.17 6.75
N GLY A 216 -40.73 -7.69 8.00
CA GLY A 216 -40.09 -8.38 9.13
C GLY A 216 -38.57 -8.48 9.01
N CYS A 217 -37.91 -7.53 8.35
CA CYS A 217 -36.46 -7.54 8.14
C CYS A 217 -35.69 -7.30 9.45
N GLU A 218 -34.59 -8.04 9.65
CA GLU A 218 -33.68 -7.81 10.77
C GLU A 218 -32.69 -6.69 10.47
N LEU A 219 -32.21 -6.60 9.22
CA LEU A 219 -31.48 -5.44 8.73
C LEU A 219 -32.48 -4.56 7.98
N ASP A 220 -32.74 -3.38 8.53
CA ASP A 220 -33.57 -2.35 7.92
C ASP A 220 -32.88 -0.99 8.16
N LEU A 221 -32.13 -0.52 7.17
CA LEU A 221 -31.37 0.74 7.21
C LEU A 221 -31.82 1.63 6.05
N LYS A 222 -32.38 2.78 6.39
CA LYS A 222 -32.81 3.80 5.44
C LYS A 222 -32.00 5.07 5.65
N ILE A 223 -31.40 5.60 4.58
CA ILE A 223 -30.62 6.84 4.56
C ILE A 223 -31.23 7.78 3.51
N GLU A 224 -31.55 9.00 3.93
CA GLU A 224 -32.33 9.97 3.15
C GLU A 224 -31.71 11.36 3.23
N ASN A 225 -31.83 12.10 2.12
CA ASN A 225 -31.51 13.51 2.02
C ASN A 225 -30.14 13.89 2.63
N PRO A 226 -29.02 13.40 2.05
CA PRO A 226 -27.70 13.76 2.55
C PRO A 226 -27.50 15.28 2.62
N ARG A 227 -26.85 15.73 3.68
CA ARG A 227 -26.53 17.14 3.96
C ARG A 227 -25.04 17.23 4.29
N ILE A 228 -24.30 17.95 3.47
CA ILE A 228 -22.88 18.21 3.64
C ILE A 228 -22.73 19.58 4.28
N VAL A 229 -22.04 19.64 5.41
CA VAL A 229 -21.70 20.90 6.09
C VAL A 229 -20.19 20.99 6.18
N MET A 230 -19.63 22.12 5.76
CA MET A 230 -18.19 22.41 5.87
C MET A 230 -18.01 23.75 6.56
N SER A 231 -17.27 23.78 7.67
CA SER A 231 -16.95 25.03 8.38
C SER A 231 -15.59 24.93 9.08
N LYS A 232 -15.19 26.01 9.75
CA LYS A 232 -13.96 26.07 10.54
C LYS A 232 -13.96 25.12 11.73
N GLU A 233 -15.14 24.85 12.27
CA GLU A 233 -15.35 23.98 13.44
C GLU A 233 -15.30 22.50 13.08
N GLY A 234 -15.41 22.17 11.79
CA GLY A 234 -15.43 20.80 11.30
C GLY A 234 -16.24 20.69 10.01
N SER A 235 -15.97 19.62 9.25
CA SER A 235 -16.73 19.27 8.06
C SER A 235 -17.36 17.89 8.26
N HIS A 236 -18.63 17.74 7.92
CA HIS A 236 -19.41 16.56 8.27
C HIS A 236 -20.48 16.20 7.24
N VAL A 237 -20.85 14.92 7.25
CA VAL A 237 -22.05 14.39 6.58
C VAL A 237 -23.15 14.20 7.60
N PHE A 238 -24.35 14.66 7.27
CA PHE A 238 -25.59 14.37 7.96
C PHE A 238 -26.57 13.73 6.97
N ALA A 239 -27.52 12.96 7.48
CA ALA A 239 -28.64 12.44 6.70
C ALA A 239 -29.79 12.10 7.63
N LYS A 240 -31.01 12.05 7.10
CA LYS A 240 -32.11 11.42 7.80
C LYS A 240 -31.91 9.90 7.76
N VAL A 241 -31.86 9.27 8.93
CA VAL A 241 -31.56 7.87 9.11
C VAL A 241 -32.63 7.20 9.96
N SER A 242 -33.04 6.01 9.55
CA SER A 242 -33.74 5.04 10.39
C SER A 242 -33.03 3.71 10.24
N SER A 243 -32.50 3.17 11.33
CA SER A 243 -31.81 1.87 11.32
C SER A 243 -32.28 1.00 12.46
N LYS A 244 -32.91 -0.13 12.13
CA LYS A 244 -33.18 -1.18 13.11
C LYS A 244 -31.86 -1.74 13.62
N LYS A 245 -31.65 -1.74 14.93
CA LYS A 245 -30.44 -2.28 15.54
C LYS A 245 -30.44 -3.80 15.43
N TYR A 246 -29.31 -4.37 15.02
CA TYR A 246 -29.18 -5.82 14.87
C TYR A 246 -29.48 -6.55 16.18
N LYS A 247 -30.34 -7.59 16.11
CA LYS A 247 -30.83 -8.37 17.27
C LYS A 247 -31.40 -7.54 18.43
N SER A 248 -31.86 -6.32 18.15
CA SER A 248 -32.51 -5.45 19.13
C SER A 248 -33.88 -4.99 18.62
N ALA A 249 -34.78 -4.66 19.54
CA ALA A 249 -36.05 -4.02 19.22
C ALA A 249 -35.88 -2.50 18.99
N GLU A 250 -34.71 -1.95 19.30
CA GLU A 250 -34.42 -0.54 19.16
C GLU A 250 -34.19 -0.14 17.70
N THR A 251 -34.58 1.08 17.38
CA THR A 251 -34.30 1.72 16.09
C THR A 251 -33.53 2.99 16.35
N TYR A 252 -32.31 3.07 15.81
CA TYR A 252 -31.57 4.31 15.75
C TYR A 252 -32.24 5.25 14.74
N THR A 253 -32.48 6.49 15.16
CA THR A 253 -33.06 7.52 14.30
C THR A 253 -32.24 8.79 14.38
N ASN A 254 -32.08 9.45 13.23
CA ASN A 254 -31.45 10.75 13.11
C ASN A 254 -32.24 11.53 12.05
N GLU A 255 -32.65 12.76 12.34
CA GLU A 255 -33.39 13.58 11.35
C GLU A 255 -32.46 14.29 10.36
N GLY A 256 -31.14 14.25 10.59
CA GLY A 256 -30.12 14.89 9.73
C GLY A 256 -30.02 16.41 9.87
N THR A 257 -30.81 17.01 10.78
CA THR A 257 -30.90 18.46 11.02
C THR A 257 -30.18 18.92 12.29
N ASP A 258 -29.80 17.99 13.17
CA ASP A 258 -29.05 18.27 14.40
C ASP A 258 -27.54 18.22 14.11
N ASP A 259 -26.89 19.39 14.12
CA ASP A 259 -25.45 19.53 13.86
C ASP A 259 -24.58 18.80 14.92
N THR A 260 -25.16 18.36 16.05
CA THR A 260 -24.44 17.58 17.09
C THR A 260 -24.38 16.08 16.82
N LYS A 261 -25.10 15.59 15.81
CA LYS A 261 -25.18 14.16 15.43
C LYS A 261 -24.70 13.89 14.00
N PRO A 262 -23.46 14.26 13.64
CA PRO A 262 -22.91 13.98 12.31
C PRO A 262 -22.75 12.48 12.12
N LEU A 263 -22.96 11.96 10.91
CA LEU A 263 -22.75 10.55 10.57
C LEU A 263 -21.29 10.25 10.16
N ALA A 264 -20.63 11.24 9.56
CA ALA A 264 -19.23 11.13 9.16
C ALA A 264 -18.51 12.47 9.33
N THR A 265 -17.22 12.40 9.65
CA THR A 265 -16.28 13.52 9.57
C THR A 265 -15.63 13.54 8.19
N LEU A 266 -15.54 14.72 7.60
CA LEU A 266 -14.94 14.98 6.29
C LEU A 266 -13.61 15.70 6.43
N TYR A 267 -12.61 15.23 5.70
CA TYR A 267 -11.26 15.79 5.70
C TYR A 267 -11.05 16.64 4.44
N THR A 268 -11.63 17.84 4.43
CA THR A 268 -11.65 18.74 3.25
C THR A 268 -10.27 19.20 2.80
N ALA A 269 -9.30 19.31 3.71
CA ALA A 269 -7.92 19.62 3.34
C ALA A 269 -7.31 18.58 2.37
N ASN A 270 -7.77 17.33 2.45
CA ASN A 270 -7.29 16.22 1.62
C ASN A 270 -8.13 16.00 0.35
N ALA A 271 -9.09 16.90 0.07
CA ALA A 271 -9.92 16.84 -1.12
C ALA A 271 -9.32 17.62 -2.28
N ARG A 272 -9.65 17.20 -3.50
CA ARG A 272 -9.48 18.03 -4.70
C ARG A 272 -10.55 19.12 -4.69
N PHE A 273 -10.09 20.35 -4.86
CA PHE A 273 -10.95 21.51 -4.99
C PHE A 273 -10.72 22.15 -6.36
N GLU A 274 -11.75 22.20 -7.18
CA GLU A 274 -11.73 22.91 -8.45
C GLU A 274 -12.81 23.97 -8.49
N GLU A 275 -12.43 25.14 -8.96
CA GLU A 275 -13.34 26.20 -9.32
C GLU A 275 -13.04 26.63 -10.75
N LYS A 276 -13.99 26.41 -11.65
CA LYS A 276 -13.84 26.77 -13.06
C LYS A 276 -15.19 27.15 -13.66
N ASP A 277 -15.21 28.24 -14.41
CA ASP A 277 -16.39 28.72 -15.14
C ASP A 277 -17.66 28.88 -14.27
N GLY A 278 -17.49 29.23 -12.99
CA GLY A 278 -18.58 29.38 -12.03
C GLY A 278 -19.04 28.08 -11.36
N LYS A 279 -18.49 26.92 -11.76
CA LYS A 279 -18.74 25.62 -11.14
C LYS A 279 -17.70 25.32 -10.07
N VAL A 280 -18.18 24.86 -8.91
CA VAL A 280 -17.35 24.35 -7.81
C VAL A 280 -17.46 22.84 -7.79
N ILE A 281 -16.32 22.16 -7.70
CA ILE A 281 -16.24 20.71 -7.58
C ILE A 281 -15.33 20.37 -6.41
N TRP A 282 -15.86 19.58 -5.48
CA TRP A 282 -15.10 18.86 -4.49
C TRP A 282 -15.07 17.38 -4.84
N SER A 283 -13.89 16.78 -4.93
CA SER A 283 -13.76 15.37 -5.28
C SER A 283 -12.89 14.62 -4.28
N GLU A 284 -13.20 13.33 -4.13
CA GLU A 284 -12.45 12.38 -3.29
C GLU A 284 -12.28 12.85 -1.84
N ILE A 285 -13.31 13.48 -1.24
CA ILE A 285 -13.22 13.91 0.16
C ILE A 285 -13.23 12.67 1.06
N PRO A 286 -12.15 12.40 1.83
CA PRO A 286 -12.14 11.28 2.76
C PRO A 286 -13.20 11.47 3.84
N ALA A 287 -13.91 10.39 4.17
CA ALA A 287 -14.99 10.38 5.15
C ALA A 287 -14.78 9.25 6.17
N LEU A 288 -14.84 9.57 7.46
CA LEU A 288 -14.71 8.58 8.54
C LEU A 288 -15.96 8.58 9.43
N LEU A 289 -16.37 7.40 9.90
CA LEU A 289 -17.53 7.25 10.79
C LEU A 289 -17.35 8.00 12.11
N THR A 290 -18.38 8.69 12.51
CA THR A 290 -18.54 9.24 13.87
C THR A 290 -19.18 8.20 14.79
N LYS A 291 -19.47 8.58 16.04
CA LYS A 291 -20.30 7.76 16.94
C LYS A 291 -21.69 7.49 16.35
N ASP A 292 -22.42 8.52 15.95
CA ASP A 292 -23.75 8.40 15.33
C ASP A 292 -23.72 7.61 14.00
N GLY A 293 -22.63 7.73 13.24
CA GLY A 293 -22.41 6.89 12.07
C GLY A 293 -22.22 5.40 12.41
N SER A 294 -21.39 5.10 13.42
CA SER A 294 -21.23 3.74 13.94
C SER A 294 -22.56 3.18 14.42
N GLU A 295 -23.35 3.98 15.13
CA GLU A 295 -24.69 3.60 15.58
C GLU A 295 -25.65 3.31 14.43
N MET A 296 -25.62 4.09 13.34
CA MET A 296 -26.37 3.80 12.11
C MET A 296 -26.07 2.41 11.55
N PHE A 297 -24.85 1.90 11.75
CA PHE A 297 -24.45 0.55 11.34
C PHE A 297 -24.54 -0.49 12.46
N SER A 298 -25.33 -0.26 13.52
CA SER A 298 -25.41 -1.16 14.69
C SER A 298 -24.04 -1.49 15.30
N GLU A 299 -23.10 -0.54 15.23
CA GLU A 299 -21.74 -0.65 15.81
C GLU A 299 -20.87 -1.76 15.22
N PHE A 300 -21.28 -2.34 14.08
CA PHE A 300 -20.44 -3.28 13.32
C PHE A 300 -19.16 -2.63 12.78
N TYR A 301 -19.17 -1.31 12.60
CA TYR A 301 -18.01 -0.54 12.20
C TYR A 301 -17.67 0.46 13.31
N PRO A 302 -16.49 0.38 13.93
CA PRO A 302 -16.13 1.29 15.01
C PRO A 302 -16.00 2.73 14.53
N VAL A 303 -16.06 3.67 15.47
CA VAL A 303 -15.74 5.09 15.23
C VAL A 303 -14.38 5.21 14.54
N ASN A 304 -14.27 6.18 13.63
CA ASN A 304 -13.15 6.44 12.73
C ASN A 304 -12.94 5.39 11.63
N SER A 305 -13.81 4.39 11.48
CA SER A 305 -13.74 3.51 10.31
C SER A 305 -13.99 4.30 9.03
N ALA A 306 -13.19 4.05 8.01
CA ALA A 306 -13.34 4.68 6.70
C ALA A 306 -14.69 4.34 6.04
N LEU A 307 -15.28 5.35 5.42
CA LEU A 307 -16.39 5.25 4.48
C LEU A 307 -15.86 5.47 3.05
N ASP A 308 -16.74 5.28 2.07
CA ASP A 308 -16.39 5.69 0.71
C ASP A 308 -16.24 7.21 0.65
N SER A 309 -15.18 7.67 -0.04
CA SER A 309 -14.96 9.09 -0.26
C SER A 309 -16.10 9.68 -1.08
N LEU A 310 -16.41 10.95 -0.85
CA LEU A 310 -17.51 11.62 -1.53
C LEU A 310 -17.03 12.65 -2.54
N THR A 311 -17.82 12.86 -3.58
CA THR A 311 -17.61 13.89 -4.59
C THR A 311 -18.90 14.67 -4.74
N PHE A 312 -18.86 16.00 -4.72
CA PHE A 312 -20.03 16.80 -5.06
C PHE A 312 -19.66 18.05 -5.84
N SER A 313 -20.62 18.54 -6.61
CA SER A 313 -20.47 19.79 -7.36
C SER A 313 -21.68 20.70 -7.20
N PHE A 314 -21.47 21.99 -7.39
CA PHE A 314 -22.55 22.98 -7.49
C PHE A 314 -22.12 24.19 -8.31
N GLU A 315 -23.09 24.82 -8.96
CA GLU A 315 -22.90 26.13 -9.60
C GLU A 315 -22.91 27.24 -8.56
N LYS A 316 -21.96 28.18 -8.61
CA LYS A 316 -21.93 29.36 -7.72
C LYS A 316 -23.19 30.21 -7.85
N SER A 317 -23.84 30.20 -9.01
CA SER A 317 -25.14 30.86 -9.23
C SER A 317 -26.29 30.27 -8.39
N LYS A 318 -26.11 29.08 -7.81
CA LYS A 318 -27.07 28.42 -6.92
C LYS A 318 -26.87 28.78 -5.44
N LEU A 319 -25.79 29.49 -5.09
CA LEU A 319 -25.58 29.96 -3.73
C LEU A 319 -26.63 31.01 -3.38
N ASN A 320 -27.35 30.80 -2.29
CA ASN A 320 -28.16 31.85 -1.68
C ASN A 320 -27.22 32.90 -1.06
N GLY A 321 -26.77 33.89 -1.85
CA GLY A 321 -25.81 34.91 -1.44
C GLY A 321 -25.00 35.48 -2.62
N SER A 322 -23.97 36.27 -2.34
CA SER A 322 -23.03 36.76 -3.37
C SER A 322 -22.14 35.61 -3.85
N SER A 323 -22.33 35.18 -5.10
CA SER A 323 -21.59 34.08 -5.74
C SER A 323 -20.07 34.30 -5.75
N GLY A 324 -19.61 35.56 -5.70
CA GLY A 324 -18.19 35.93 -5.69
C GLY A 324 -17.48 35.68 -4.37
N ASP A 325 -18.20 35.43 -3.27
CA ASP A 325 -17.61 35.32 -1.94
C ASP A 325 -17.20 33.89 -1.53
N TYR A 326 -17.68 32.87 -2.26
CA TYR A 326 -17.33 31.48 -1.93
C TYR A 326 -15.86 31.19 -2.21
N LYS A 327 -15.21 30.61 -1.21
CA LYS A 327 -13.82 30.15 -1.23
C LYS A 327 -13.67 28.86 -0.44
N ARG A 328 -12.60 28.11 -0.72
CA ARG A 328 -12.14 27.00 0.12
C ARG A 328 -11.95 27.47 1.57
N LEU A 329 -12.20 26.58 2.55
CA LEU A 329 -12.06 26.88 3.98
C LEU A 329 -10.67 27.43 4.27
N SER A 330 -10.57 28.51 5.05
CA SER A 330 -9.26 29.05 5.46
C SER A 330 -8.48 28.10 6.39
N THR A 331 -9.18 27.14 7.00
CA THR A 331 -8.60 26.07 7.83
C THR A 331 -8.05 24.90 7.02
N ASP A 332 -8.34 24.80 5.71
CA ASP A 332 -7.74 23.79 4.82
C ASP A 332 -6.28 24.17 4.48
N ASN A 333 -5.42 24.22 5.51
CA ASN A 333 -4.00 24.56 5.40
C ASN A 333 -3.11 23.41 5.91
N ALA A 334 -3.50 22.16 5.62
CA ALA A 334 -2.75 20.99 6.03
C ALA A 334 -1.32 21.01 5.45
N LYS A 335 -0.35 20.53 6.23
CA LYS A 335 1.05 20.41 5.78
C LYS A 335 1.18 19.46 4.59
N TYR A 336 0.42 18.37 4.60
CA TYR A 336 0.38 17.38 3.53
C TYR A 336 -1.05 17.18 3.07
N VAL A 337 -1.23 16.99 1.77
CA VAL A 337 -2.53 16.71 1.13
C VAL A 337 -2.41 15.51 0.21
N VAL A 338 -3.53 14.84 -0.05
CA VAL A 338 -3.62 13.72 -0.99
C VAL A 338 -3.95 14.26 -2.38
N ALA A 339 -3.20 13.84 -3.41
CA ALA A 339 -3.52 14.17 -4.80
C ALA A 339 -4.74 13.36 -5.27
N ALA A 340 -5.52 13.92 -6.19
CA ALA A 340 -6.64 13.20 -6.79
C ALA A 340 -6.19 12.24 -7.89
N GLU A 341 -5.09 12.56 -8.56
CA GLU A 341 -4.42 11.68 -9.50
C GLU A 341 -3.96 10.42 -8.77
N LYS A 342 -4.21 9.28 -9.41
CA LYS A 342 -3.88 7.96 -8.89
C LYS A 342 -3.45 7.06 -10.04
N PHE A 343 -2.60 6.10 -9.74
CA PHE A 343 -2.20 5.07 -10.69
C PHE A 343 -2.87 3.74 -10.33
N ASP A 344 -3.45 3.07 -11.32
CA ASP A 344 -4.03 1.73 -11.23
C ASP A 344 -3.64 0.98 -12.52
N ASN A 345 -3.05 -0.20 -12.39
CA ASN A 345 -2.69 -1.06 -13.52
C ASN A 345 -3.72 -2.19 -13.78
N ASP A 346 -4.89 -2.13 -13.16
CA ASP A 346 -5.98 -3.11 -13.28
C ASP A 346 -5.59 -4.51 -12.79
N VAL A 347 -4.64 -4.58 -11.85
CA VAL A 347 -4.16 -5.82 -11.21
C VAL A 347 -4.62 -5.85 -9.76
N LYS A 348 -4.93 -7.04 -9.25
CA LYS A 348 -5.44 -7.22 -7.89
C LYS A 348 -4.50 -6.64 -6.83
N TYR A 349 -5.08 -6.10 -5.75
CA TYR A 349 -4.36 -5.55 -4.60
C TYR A 349 -3.51 -6.61 -3.90
N GLU A 350 -3.95 -7.86 -3.87
CA GLU A 350 -3.20 -8.96 -3.23
C GLU A 350 -1.85 -9.27 -3.88
N GLN A 351 -1.64 -8.84 -5.13
CA GLN A 351 -0.36 -9.01 -5.81
C GLN A 351 0.66 -8.03 -5.24
N HIS A 352 1.85 -8.52 -4.93
CA HIS A 352 2.89 -7.72 -4.32
C HIS A 352 3.35 -6.55 -5.23
N ARG A 353 3.84 -5.47 -4.60
CA ARG A 353 4.32 -4.27 -5.29
C ARG A 353 5.58 -3.75 -4.63
N GLU A 354 6.55 -3.38 -5.45
CA GLU A 354 7.71 -2.60 -5.04
C GLU A 354 7.73 -1.25 -5.76
N LEU A 355 8.18 -0.22 -5.04
CA LEU A 355 8.22 1.16 -5.51
C LEU A 355 9.66 1.66 -5.52
N PHE A 356 10.09 2.25 -6.63
CA PHE A 356 11.41 2.83 -6.75
C PHE A 356 11.33 4.27 -7.23
N LYS A 357 12.16 5.15 -6.65
CA LYS A 357 12.38 6.48 -7.19
C LYS A 357 13.40 6.39 -8.33
N PHE A 358 13.17 7.16 -9.39
CA PHE A 358 14.16 7.34 -10.45
C PHE A 358 14.15 8.79 -10.92
N LYS A 359 15.12 9.59 -10.49
CA LYS A 359 15.11 11.04 -10.72
C LYS A 359 13.81 11.64 -10.16
N ASP A 360 13.02 12.33 -10.99
CA ASP A 360 11.71 12.89 -10.67
C ASP A 360 10.53 11.95 -10.99
N HIS A 361 10.80 10.68 -11.27
CA HIS A 361 9.82 9.65 -11.65
C HIS A 361 9.68 8.56 -10.60
N VAL A 362 8.60 7.78 -10.72
CA VAL A 362 8.31 6.60 -9.90
C VAL A 362 8.26 5.37 -10.80
N ILE A 363 8.88 4.29 -10.38
CA ILE A 363 8.74 2.97 -10.99
C ILE A 363 7.89 2.11 -10.06
N VAL A 364 6.88 1.45 -10.62
CA VAL A 364 6.06 0.45 -9.92
C VAL A 364 6.36 -0.92 -10.50
N ALA A 365 6.87 -1.83 -9.67
CA ALA A 365 7.02 -3.24 -10.00
C ALA A 365 5.81 -4.03 -9.52
N THR A 366 5.23 -4.85 -10.38
CA THR A 366 4.02 -5.65 -10.12
C THR A 366 4.28 -7.13 -10.33
N SER A 367 4.12 -7.93 -9.27
CA SER A 367 4.17 -9.39 -9.36
C SER A 367 3.09 -9.93 -10.30
N ASP A 368 3.40 -11.03 -10.99
CA ASP A 368 2.39 -11.81 -11.70
C ASP A 368 1.89 -12.95 -10.82
N HIS A 369 0.63 -13.37 -10.92
CA HIS A 369 0.08 -14.46 -10.12
C HIS A 369 0.39 -15.83 -10.72
N ARG A 370 0.65 -16.83 -9.87
CA ARG A 370 1.03 -18.20 -10.28
C ARG A 370 -0.05 -18.90 -11.11
N PHE A 371 -1.30 -18.89 -10.67
CA PHE A 371 -2.37 -19.73 -11.25
C PHE A 371 -3.28 -18.98 -12.22
N THR A 372 -3.42 -17.68 -12.03
CA THR A 372 -4.27 -16.81 -12.85
C THR A 372 -3.45 -15.61 -13.27
N PRO A 373 -2.65 -15.74 -14.35
CA PRO A 373 -1.73 -14.69 -14.75
C PRO A 373 -2.46 -13.36 -14.91
N GLU A 374 -1.82 -12.32 -14.39
CA GLU A 374 -2.35 -10.98 -14.38
C GLU A 374 -2.24 -10.36 -15.77
N LYS A 375 -3.14 -9.43 -16.08
CA LYS A 375 -3.16 -8.80 -17.40
C LYS A 375 -1.99 -7.82 -17.60
N ASN A 376 -1.67 -7.04 -16.57
CA ASN A 376 -0.65 -5.98 -16.63
C ASN A 376 0.41 -6.07 -15.51
N PRO A 377 1.06 -7.24 -15.28
CA PRO A 377 2.19 -7.34 -14.37
C PRO A 377 3.45 -6.73 -15.02
N GLY A 378 4.54 -6.64 -14.25
CA GLY A 378 5.81 -6.07 -14.72
C GLY A 378 6.05 -4.67 -14.20
N PHE A 379 6.61 -3.80 -15.04
CA PHE A 379 7.04 -2.47 -14.63
C PHE A 379 6.18 -1.38 -15.27
N ALA A 380 5.86 -0.35 -14.49
CA ALA A 380 5.31 0.91 -14.97
C ALA A 380 6.24 2.06 -14.56
N LEU A 381 6.53 2.96 -15.49
CA LEU A 381 7.24 4.21 -15.24
C LEU A 381 6.22 5.34 -15.22
N LEU A 382 6.15 6.07 -14.11
CA LEU A 382 5.21 7.14 -13.85
C LEU A 382 5.95 8.46 -13.67
N ASP A 383 5.38 9.55 -14.16
CA ASP A 383 5.85 10.88 -13.74
C ASP A 383 5.41 11.19 -12.30
N ARG A 384 5.86 12.36 -11.81
CA ARG A 384 5.55 12.85 -10.47
C ARG A 384 4.05 12.93 -10.17
N ASP A 385 3.20 13.07 -11.18
CA ASP A 385 1.75 13.19 -11.04
C ASP A 385 1.03 11.89 -11.35
N LEU A 386 1.76 10.77 -11.30
CA LEU A 386 1.25 9.40 -11.48
C LEU A 386 0.74 9.12 -12.90
N ASN A 387 1.08 9.95 -13.89
CA ASN A 387 0.77 9.62 -15.28
C ASN A 387 1.77 8.58 -15.79
N GLN A 388 1.26 7.46 -16.30
CA GLN A 388 2.10 6.41 -16.87
C GLN A 388 2.77 6.90 -18.16
N LYS A 389 4.11 6.91 -18.16
CA LYS A 389 4.96 7.29 -19.30
C LYS A 389 5.31 6.09 -20.17
N ALA A 390 5.60 4.96 -19.53
CA ALA A 390 5.93 3.70 -20.18
C ALA A 390 5.51 2.52 -19.30
N SER A 391 5.37 1.35 -19.90
CA SER A 391 5.24 0.09 -19.17
C SER A 391 5.96 -1.05 -19.90
N LYS A 392 6.35 -2.07 -19.15
CA LYS A 392 6.91 -3.32 -19.68
C LYS A 392 6.19 -4.49 -19.01
N ASN A 393 5.38 -5.19 -19.79
CA ASN A 393 4.68 -6.37 -19.32
C ASN A 393 5.68 -7.54 -19.18
N LEU A 394 5.86 -7.99 -17.93
CA LEU A 394 6.76 -9.07 -17.56
C LEU A 394 6.12 -9.91 -16.45
N ARG A 395 6.37 -11.21 -16.49
CA ARG A 395 5.92 -12.13 -15.45
C ARG A 395 6.90 -12.12 -14.29
N LEU A 396 6.84 -11.08 -13.45
CA LEU A 396 7.66 -11.02 -12.23
C LEU A 396 7.25 -12.13 -11.26
N ASN A 397 8.19 -12.59 -10.44
CA ASN A 397 7.94 -13.60 -9.42
C ASN A 397 6.87 -13.15 -8.40
N ASN A 398 6.24 -14.12 -7.73
CA ASN A 398 5.17 -13.82 -6.76
C ASN A 398 5.68 -13.01 -5.55
N TYR A 399 6.90 -13.28 -5.10
CA TYR A 399 7.47 -12.74 -3.85
C TYR A 399 8.26 -11.44 -4.04
N GLY A 400 8.02 -10.71 -5.14
CA GLY A 400 8.44 -9.31 -5.24
C GLY A 400 9.94 -9.05 -5.32
N ALA A 401 10.74 -10.03 -5.74
CA ALA A 401 12.19 -9.97 -5.66
C ALA A 401 12.76 -9.07 -6.77
N VAL A 402 12.84 -7.77 -6.48
CA VAL A 402 13.26 -6.72 -7.40
C VAL A 402 14.19 -5.74 -6.67
N ALA A 403 15.25 -5.32 -7.35
CA ALA A 403 16.09 -4.20 -6.93
C ALA A 403 16.27 -3.20 -8.07
N PHE A 404 16.41 -1.92 -7.74
CA PHE A 404 16.64 -0.87 -8.72
C PHE A 404 17.98 -0.18 -8.48
N ASP A 405 18.89 -0.33 -9.44
CA ASP A 405 20.14 0.43 -9.50
C ASP A 405 19.85 1.85 -9.99
N GLU A 406 19.51 2.74 -9.05
CA GLU A 406 19.16 4.12 -9.33
C GLU A 406 20.28 4.87 -10.09
N ALA A 407 21.54 4.51 -9.86
CA ALA A 407 22.68 5.18 -10.48
C ALA A 407 22.79 4.87 -11.98
N ASN A 408 22.43 3.66 -12.39
CA ASN A 408 22.55 3.20 -13.78
C ASN A 408 21.21 3.10 -14.51
N GLY A 409 20.08 3.26 -13.81
CA GLY A 409 18.75 3.10 -14.40
C GLY A 409 18.45 1.64 -14.75
N ASP A 410 18.87 0.70 -13.91
CA ASP A 410 18.76 -0.73 -14.19
C ASP A 410 17.93 -1.46 -13.14
N LEU A 411 16.90 -2.17 -13.58
CA LEU A 411 16.08 -3.06 -12.76
C LEU A 411 16.67 -4.47 -12.79
N TYR A 412 16.88 -5.05 -11.62
CA TYR A 412 17.28 -6.44 -11.42
C TYR A 412 16.11 -7.19 -10.79
N TYR A 413 15.74 -8.35 -11.34
CA TYR A 413 14.53 -9.04 -10.90
C TYR A 413 14.56 -10.54 -11.14
N VAL A 414 13.74 -11.26 -10.38
CA VAL A 414 13.42 -12.67 -10.60
C VAL A 414 12.10 -12.78 -11.37
N ALA A 415 12.05 -13.67 -12.36
CA ALA A 415 10.89 -13.85 -13.23
C ALA A 415 10.19 -15.19 -12.96
N LYS A 416 9.04 -15.40 -13.59
CA LYS A 416 8.42 -16.72 -13.74
C LYS A 416 9.06 -17.49 -14.88
N LYS A 417 9.09 -18.82 -14.73
CA LYS A 417 9.46 -19.73 -15.82
C LYS A 417 8.50 -19.53 -16.99
N GLU A 418 9.04 -19.43 -18.20
CA GLU A 418 8.18 -19.48 -19.39
C GLU A 418 7.51 -20.86 -19.44
N PRO A 419 6.19 -20.95 -19.67
CA PRO A 419 5.47 -22.22 -19.59
C PRO A 419 6.00 -23.20 -20.66
N GLU A 420 6.43 -24.38 -20.21
CA GLU A 420 6.99 -25.41 -21.09
C GLU A 420 5.95 -25.85 -22.13
N GLY A 421 6.36 -25.88 -23.41
CA GLY A 421 5.59 -26.50 -24.50
C GLY A 421 4.19 -25.91 -24.72
N ASN A 422 4.07 -24.66 -25.17
CA ASN A 422 2.82 -24.08 -25.74
C ASN A 422 3.05 -22.74 -26.46
N GLY A 423 4.15 -22.61 -27.21
CA GLY A 423 4.41 -21.41 -28.04
C GLY A 423 4.49 -20.09 -27.27
N GLY A 424 4.83 -20.10 -25.98
CA GLY A 424 4.94 -18.89 -25.15
C GLY A 424 3.60 -18.30 -24.71
N ASN A 425 2.53 -19.10 -24.59
CA ASN A 425 1.25 -18.60 -24.10
C ASN A 425 1.33 -18.15 -22.63
N ARG A 426 1.47 -16.83 -22.42
CA ARG A 426 1.60 -16.21 -21.10
C ARG A 426 0.35 -16.25 -20.21
N ASN A 427 -0.78 -16.73 -20.75
CA ASN A 427 -2.02 -16.91 -19.97
C ASN A 427 -2.04 -18.21 -19.16
N LEU A 428 -0.99 -19.04 -19.25
CA LEU A 428 -0.89 -20.30 -18.52
C LEU A 428 -0.22 -20.12 -17.14
N PRO A 429 -0.59 -20.95 -16.14
CA PRO A 429 0.09 -20.97 -14.86
C PRO A 429 1.60 -21.14 -15.00
N ALA A 430 2.38 -20.46 -14.17
CA ALA A 430 3.82 -20.60 -14.14
C ALA A 430 4.39 -20.45 -12.73
N ASN A 431 5.37 -21.31 -12.43
CA ASN A 431 6.16 -21.22 -11.20
C ASN A 431 7.26 -20.18 -11.36
N ASP A 432 7.79 -19.70 -10.24
CA ASP A 432 8.90 -18.75 -10.25
C ASP A 432 10.21 -19.43 -10.73
N ASP A 433 11.03 -18.69 -11.48
CA ASP A 433 12.38 -19.09 -11.88
C ASP A 433 13.42 -18.55 -10.89
N ARG A 434 13.44 -19.14 -9.71
CA ARG A 434 14.14 -18.61 -8.53
C ARG A 434 15.66 -18.56 -8.64
N LYS A 435 16.26 -19.10 -9.70
CA LYS A 435 17.72 -19.14 -9.86
C LYS A 435 18.24 -18.16 -10.90
N VAL A 436 17.37 -17.65 -11.76
CA VAL A 436 17.76 -16.81 -12.90
C VAL A 436 17.52 -15.35 -12.55
N LEU A 437 18.60 -14.59 -12.51
CA LEU A 437 18.56 -13.15 -12.36
C LEU A 437 18.44 -12.48 -13.72
N HIS A 438 17.42 -11.65 -13.90
CA HIS A 438 17.25 -10.81 -15.07
C HIS A 438 17.62 -9.36 -14.77
N LYS A 439 17.95 -8.63 -15.83
CA LYS A 439 18.14 -7.18 -15.83
C LYS A 439 17.37 -6.54 -16.97
N LEU A 440 16.86 -5.34 -16.72
CA LEU A 440 16.20 -4.48 -17.70
C LEU A 440 16.59 -3.02 -17.46
N HIS A 441 17.04 -2.33 -18.51
CA HIS A 441 17.33 -0.89 -18.43
C HIS A 441 16.07 -0.04 -18.62
N VAL A 442 15.98 1.07 -17.88
CA VAL A 442 14.94 2.09 -18.01
C VAL A 442 15.56 3.46 -18.27
N ASP A 443 15.06 4.11 -19.33
CA ASP A 443 15.33 5.50 -19.61
C ASP A 443 14.03 6.31 -19.42
N VAL A 444 14.14 7.50 -18.85
CA VAL A 444 12.97 8.34 -18.54
C VAL A 444 12.22 8.78 -19.80
N LYS A 445 12.94 8.99 -20.91
CA LYS A 445 12.38 9.47 -22.18
C LYS A 445 11.94 8.30 -23.07
N ASP A 446 12.76 7.27 -23.17
CA ASP A 446 12.53 6.15 -24.08
C ASP A 446 11.78 4.98 -23.43
N GLY A 447 11.61 4.98 -22.11
CA GLY A 447 10.99 3.90 -21.35
C GLY A 447 11.90 2.68 -21.16
N PHE A 448 11.31 1.49 -21.15
CA PHE A 448 12.00 0.24 -20.84
C PHE A 448 12.60 -0.41 -22.09
N LYS A 449 13.85 -0.89 -21.98
CA LYS A 449 14.53 -1.63 -23.06
C LYS A 449 14.13 -3.12 -23.08
N GLU A 450 14.94 -3.98 -23.69
CA GLU A 450 14.75 -5.44 -23.60
C GLU A 450 15.46 -6.02 -22.38
N ALA A 451 14.85 -7.05 -21.80
CA ALA A 451 15.41 -7.75 -20.66
C ALA A 451 16.50 -8.75 -21.10
N SER A 452 17.49 -8.96 -20.25
CA SER A 452 18.57 -9.92 -20.45
C SER A 452 18.82 -10.72 -19.18
N VAL A 453 19.31 -11.95 -19.32
CA VAL A 453 19.82 -12.74 -18.18
C VAL A 453 21.16 -12.16 -17.74
N VAL A 454 21.31 -11.96 -16.43
CA VAL A 454 22.55 -11.47 -15.79
C VAL A 454 23.38 -12.66 -15.31
N HIS A 455 22.75 -13.56 -14.57
CA HIS A 455 23.41 -14.68 -13.93
C HIS A 455 22.40 -15.79 -13.61
N THR A 456 22.87 -17.03 -13.54
CA THR A 456 22.10 -18.17 -13.03
C THR A 456 22.83 -18.72 -11.81
N PHE A 457 22.22 -18.59 -10.64
CA PHE A 457 22.79 -19.04 -9.38
C PHE A 457 22.59 -20.56 -9.18
N ALA A 458 23.46 -21.16 -8.38
CA ALA A 458 23.35 -22.59 -8.05
C ALA A 458 22.16 -22.87 -7.11
N ASP A 459 21.90 -21.95 -6.18
CA ASP A 459 20.82 -21.99 -5.19
C ASP A 459 19.77 -20.91 -5.48
N GLU A 460 18.60 -21.02 -4.83
CA GLU A 460 17.48 -20.10 -5.04
C GLU A 460 17.77 -18.71 -4.47
N ILE A 461 17.43 -17.68 -5.25
CA ILE A 461 17.50 -16.27 -4.86
C ILE A 461 16.36 -15.98 -3.89
N THR A 462 16.71 -15.64 -2.65
CA THR A 462 15.77 -15.35 -1.57
C THR A 462 15.47 -13.87 -1.46
N ALA A 463 16.45 -13.00 -1.72
CA ALA A 463 16.31 -11.54 -1.63
C ALA A 463 17.23 -10.79 -2.60
N LEU A 464 16.83 -9.57 -2.97
CA LEU A 464 17.66 -8.59 -3.68
C LEU A 464 17.56 -7.23 -2.98
N GLY A 465 18.61 -6.42 -3.11
CA GLY A 465 18.61 -5.06 -2.60
C GLY A 465 19.60 -4.18 -3.32
N TYR A 466 19.30 -2.89 -3.36
CA TYR A 466 20.22 -1.83 -3.81
C TYR A 466 20.62 -0.98 -2.62
N ASN A 467 21.92 -0.73 -2.46
CA ASN A 467 22.42 0.18 -1.44
C ASN A 467 22.79 1.53 -2.07
N PRO A 468 22.06 2.62 -1.79
CA PRO A 468 22.31 3.92 -2.40
C PRO A 468 23.63 4.56 -1.97
N TYR A 469 24.21 4.13 -0.84
CA TYR A 469 25.49 4.67 -0.33
C TYR A 469 26.69 4.05 -1.05
N THR A 470 26.60 2.78 -1.45
CA THR A 470 27.68 2.09 -2.19
C THR A 470 27.40 1.93 -3.67
N LYS A 471 26.17 2.21 -4.11
CA LYS A 471 25.64 1.97 -5.46
C LYS A 471 25.73 0.50 -5.88
N GLN A 472 25.65 -0.43 -4.93
CA GLN A 472 25.75 -1.87 -5.21
C GLN A 472 24.38 -2.52 -5.23
N VAL A 473 24.16 -3.39 -6.21
CA VAL A 473 23.04 -4.33 -6.22
C VAL A 473 23.56 -5.66 -5.69
N VAL A 474 22.88 -6.19 -4.67
CA VAL A 474 23.25 -7.42 -3.99
C VAL A 474 22.13 -8.43 -4.09
N VAL A 475 22.53 -9.67 -4.35
CA VAL A 475 21.68 -10.86 -4.28
C VAL A 475 22.06 -11.66 -3.04
N VAL A 476 21.05 -12.21 -2.38
CA VAL A 476 21.19 -13.27 -1.38
C VAL A 476 20.47 -14.51 -1.90
N THR A 477 21.15 -15.65 -1.78
CA THR A 477 20.57 -16.99 -1.97
C THR A 477 20.61 -17.74 -0.64
N GLU A 478 20.05 -18.95 -0.61
CA GLU A 478 20.12 -19.81 0.58
C GLU A 478 21.55 -20.08 1.08
N LYS A 479 22.57 -19.95 0.22
CA LYS A 479 23.96 -20.32 0.52
C LYS A 479 25.01 -19.31 0.07
N GLN A 480 24.65 -18.31 -0.72
CA GLN A 480 25.61 -17.40 -1.32
C GLN A 480 25.09 -15.96 -1.32
N THR A 481 26.03 -15.01 -1.40
CA THR A 481 25.72 -13.61 -1.73
C THR A 481 26.64 -13.12 -2.83
N ALA A 482 26.18 -12.17 -3.63
CA ALA A 482 26.97 -11.60 -4.72
C ALA A 482 26.59 -10.15 -4.99
N ILE A 483 27.59 -9.34 -5.34
CA ILE A 483 27.36 -8.05 -6.02
C ILE A 483 27.13 -8.36 -7.50
N VAL A 484 26.04 -7.87 -8.09
CA VAL A 484 25.60 -8.27 -9.44
C VAL A 484 25.63 -7.16 -10.49
N ASN A 485 25.80 -5.90 -10.06
CA ASN A 485 25.99 -4.77 -10.98
C ASN A 485 27.47 -4.50 -11.27
N GLN A 486 28.19 -5.56 -11.66
CA GLN A 486 29.60 -5.53 -12.02
C GLN A 486 29.86 -6.41 -13.24
N ALA A 487 30.96 -6.18 -13.96
CA ALA A 487 31.27 -6.88 -15.21
C ALA A 487 31.49 -8.40 -15.03
N SER A 488 32.06 -8.80 -13.89
CA SER A 488 32.24 -10.21 -13.52
C SER A 488 31.59 -10.47 -12.17
N ILE A 489 30.69 -11.42 -12.12
CA ILE A 489 29.96 -11.79 -10.90
C ILE A 489 30.68 -12.97 -10.26
N SER A 490 31.07 -12.81 -9.00
CA SER A 490 31.75 -13.85 -8.22
C SER A 490 30.98 -14.06 -6.91
N PRO A 491 30.06 -15.03 -6.85
CA PRO A 491 29.34 -15.36 -5.63
C PRO A 491 30.28 -15.80 -4.51
N ILE A 492 29.96 -15.39 -3.29
CA ILE A 492 30.69 -15.73 -2.07
C ILE A 492 29.78 -16.61 -1.22
N ASN A 493 30.32 -17.67 -0.64
CA ASN A 493 29.56 -18.56 0.23
C ASN A 493 29.22 -17.86 1.54
N LEU A 494 27.96 -17.96 1.94
CA LEU A 494 27.50 -17.58 3.26
C LEU A 494 27.86 -18.68 4.27
N PRO A 495 28.11 -18.33 5.55
CA PRO A 495 28.23 -19.32 6.61
C PRO A 495 26.97 -20.19 6.71
N GLU A 496 27.12 -21.47 7.04
CA GLU A 496 25.98 -22.33 7.38
C GLU A 496 25.13 -21.68 8.48
N GLN A 497 23.81 -21.75 8.34
CA GLN A 497 22.88 -21.09 9.28
C GLN A 497 23.10 -21.56 10.73
N SER A 498 23.46 -22.84 10.92
CA SER A 498 23.79 -23.42 12.23
C SER A 498 25.04 -22.78 12.87
N GLU A 499 26.06 -22.43 12.08
CA GLU A 499 27.24 -21.72 12.58
C GLU A 499 26.94 -20.24 12.86
N LEU A 500 26.09 -19.63 12.02
CA LEU A 500 25.62 -18.25 12.24
C LEU A 500 24.80 -18.14 13.53
N ALA A 501 23.89 -19.09 13.78
CA ALA A 501 23.05 -19.16 14.98
C ALA A 501 23.85 -19.25 16.28
N LYS A 502 24.98 -20.00 16.27
CA LYS A 502 25.87 -20.11 17.44
C LYS A 502 26.45 -18.78 17.90
N GLN A 503 26.55 -17.77 17.02
CA GLN A 503 27.00 -16.42 17.39
C GLN A 503 26.07 -15.74 18.42
N GLY A 504 24.82 -16.18 18.51
CA GLY A 504 23.82 -15.71 19.48
C GLY A 504 23.41 -16.74 20.54
N ASP A 505 24.17 -17.84 20.69
CA ASP A 505 23.81 -18.99 21.52
C ASP A 505 22.48 -19.67 21.11
N PHE A 506 22.14 -19.63 19.82
CA PHE A 506 20.95 -20.26 19.29
C PHE A 506 21.24 -21.64 18.67
N THR A 507 20.21 -22.50 18.66
CA THR A 507 20.19 -23.82 18.01
C THR A 507 18.98 -23.94 17.08
N ASN A 508 18.98 -24.93 16.20
CA ASN A 508 17.86 -25.22 15.27
C ASN A 508 17.37 -23.97 14.49
N PRO A 509 18.27 -23.24 13.80
CA PRO A 509 17.85 -22.10 13.01
C PRO A 509 17.02 -22.54 11.81
N GLU A 510 16.05 -21.71 11.45
CA GLU A 510 15.22 -21.83 10.27
C GLU A 510 15.23 -20.47 9.55
N ASN A 511 15.33 -20.50 8.22
CA ASN A 511 15.12 -19.36 7.33
C ASN A 511 15.97 -18.09 7.64
N LEU A 512 17.19 -18.23 8.16
CA LEU A 512 18.04 -17.05 8.45
C LEU A 512 18.44 -16.27 7.19
N TYR A 513 18.52 -16.94 6.04
CA TYR A 513 18.76 -16.31 4.73
C TYR A 513 17.48 -16.15 3.89
N GLY A 514 16.32 -16.24 4.55
CA GLY A 514 15.01 -16.21 3.92
C GLY A 514 14.53 -17.58 3.43
N GLU A 515 13.21 -17.70 3.27
CA GLU A 515 12.54 -18.84 2.64
C GLU A 515 11.90 -18.38 1.32
N VAL A 516 11.81 -19.27 0.32
CA VAL A 516 10.98 -19.01 -0.86
C VAL A 516 9.97 -20.15 -0.98
N THR A 517 8.68 -19.84 -0.86
CA THR A 517 7.59 -20.80 -1.05
C THR A 517 6.67 -20.38 -2.18
N ASP A 518 6.05 -21.35 -2.86
CA ASP A 518 5.07 -21.02 -3.89
C ASP A 518 3.69 -20.66 -3.30
N SER A 519 3.47 -20.94 -2.01
CA SER A 519 2.17 -20.87 -1.33
C SER A 519 1.97 -19.60 -0.51
N ASN A 520 3.05 -19.03 0.03
CA ASN A 520 3.01 -17.77 0.76
C ASN A 520 4.22 -16.94 0.35
N PRO A 521 4.09 -16.06 -0.66
CA PRO A 521 5.21 -15.30 -1.21
C PRO A 521 5.51 -14.06 -0.36
N GLU A 522 5.58 -14.24 0.97
CA GLU A 522 6.01 -13.16 1.86
C GLU A 522 7.48 -12.84 1.60
N VAL A 523 7.80 -11.55 1.64
CA VAL A 523 8.99 -11.01 0.99
C VAL A 523 10.14 -10.96 1.99
N ASN A 524 11.27 -11.55 1.62
CA ASN A 524 12.52 -11.32 2.33
C ASN A 524 13.08 -9.97 1.91
N GLU A 525 13.24 -9.04 2.85
CA GLU A 525 13.66 -7.68 2.54
C GLU A 525 15.15 -7.50 2.82
N LEU A 526 15.90 -6.99 1.84
CA LEU A 526 17.31 -6.69 1.98
C LEU A 526 17.50 -5.18 2.18
N LEU A 527 17.49 -4.76 3.45
CA LEU A 527 17.47 -3.36 3.88
C LEU A 527 18.85 -2.72 3.73
N PRO A 528 19.02 -1.62 2.97
CA PRO A 528 20.33 -1.01 2.77
C PRO A 528 20.77 -0.12 3.94
N MET A 529 21.96 -0.35 4.47
CA MET A 529 22.52 0.40 5.61
C MET A 529 23.58 1.42 5.19
N LYS A 530 23.77 2.48 6.00
CA LYS A 530 24.74 3.56 5.72
C LYS A 530 26.19 3.11 5.68
N ASP A 531 26.55 2.05 6.41
CA ASP A 531 27.91 1.48 6.39
C ASP A 531 28.22 0.69 5.10
N GLY A 532 27.24 0.59 4.19
CA GLY A 532 27.36 -0.11 2.93
C GLY A 532 26.99 -1.59 2.99
N SER A 533 26.66 -2.12 4.17
CA SER A 533 26.09 -3.44 4.34
C SER A 533 24.58 -3.44 4.07
N PHE A 534 23.96 -4.60 4.21
CA PHE A 534 22.53 -4.77 4.23
C PHE A 534 22.10 -5.50 5.51
N VAL A 535 20.85 -5.30 5.92
CA VAL A 535 20.18 -6.13 6.92
C VAL A 535 19.09 -6.93 6.21
N LEU A 536 19.19 -8.25 6.26
CA LEU A 536 18.17 -9.16 5.76
C LEU A 536 17.13 -9.39 6.86
N ASN A 537 15.88 -8.99 6.58
CA ASN A 537 14.70 -9.44 7.31
C ASN A 537 14.15 -10.68 6.58
N GLY A 538 14.48 -11.86 7.10
CA GLY A 538 14.00 -13.12 6.56
C GLY A 538 12.62 -13.46 7.13
N ASP A 539 11.66 -13.75 6.25
CA ASP A 539 10.34 -14.17 6.69
C ASP A 539 10.40 -15.57 7.36
N LEU A 540 9.57 -15.79 8.38
CA LEU A 540 9.55 -17.01 9.19
C LEU A 540 10.92 -17.37 9.81
N SER A 541 11.79 -16.38 10.00
CA SER A 541 13.12 -16.58 10.58
C SER A 541 13.03 -16.84 12.08
N ARG A 542 13.53 -18.00 12.52
CA ARG A 542 13.44 -18.45 13.90
C ARG A 542 14.60 -19.34 14.31
N ALA A 543 14.78 -19.44 15.62
CA ALA A 543 15.74 -20.36 16.23
C ALA A 543 15.32 -20.70 17.67
N LYS A 544 16.09 -21.54 18.34
CA LYS A 544 15.86 -21.91 19.74
C LYS A 544 17.00 -21.48 20.64
N LYS A 545 16.71 -21.19 21.90
CA LYS A 545 17.68 -21.14 22.99
C LYS A 545 17.22 -22.10 24.09
N GLY A 546 17.85 -23.27 24.18
CA GLY A 546 17.27 -24.41 24.90
C GLY A 546 15.98 -24.87 24.21
N GLU A 547 14.87 -24.98 24.95
CA GLU A 547 13.56 -25.30 24.38
C GLU A 547 12.76 -24.06 23.91
N GLN A 548 13.17 -22.86 24.33
CA GLN A 548 12.47 -21.62 24.03
C GLN A 548 12.70 -21.23 22.56
N LYS A 549 11.61 -20.96 21.83
CA LYS A 549 11.66 -20.44 20.47
C LYS A 549 11.81 -18.91 20.47
N TYR A 550 12.58 -18.43 19.51
CA TYR A 550 12.77 -17.02 19.19
C TYR A 550 12.48 -16.78 17.72
N TYR A 551 11.91 -15.62 17.41
CA TYR A 551 11.37 -15.23 16.11
C TYR A 551 12.00 -13.92 15.64
N GLY A 552 11.94 -13.67 14.33
CA GLY A 552 12.42 -12.44 13.72
C GLY A 552 13.93 -12.26 13.84
N LEU A 553 14.72 -13.30 13.59
CA LEU A 553 16.17 -13.15 13.54
C LEU A 553 16.57 -12.43 12.23
N MET A 554 17.34 -11.35 12.34
CA MET A 554 17.87 -10.61 11.20
C MET A 554 19.35 -10.93 11.03
N VAL A 555 19.82 -10.82 9.79
CA VAL A 555 21.21 -11.09 9.43
C VAL A 555 21.80 -9.88 8.73
N SER A 556 22.97 -9.39 9.18
CA SER A 556 23.73 -8.41 8.41
C SER A 556 24.47 -9.13 7.29
N ILE A 557 24.37 -8.63 6.06
CA ILE A 557 25.01 -9.15 4.86
C ILE A 557 26.00 -8.09 4.35
N ASN A 558 27.27 -8.45 4.22
CA ASN A 558 28.32 -7.60 3.68
C ASN A 558 29.12 -8.37 2.62
N PRO A 559 28.77 -8.26 1.32
CA PRO A 559 29.44 -9.01 0.27
C PRO A 559 30.89 -8.56 0.02
N LYS A 560 31.36 -7.46 0.62
CA LYS A 560 32.78 -7.05 0.54
C LYS A 560 33.65 -7.78 1.56
N ASP A 561 33.09 -8.25 2.67
CA ASP A 561 33.82 -9.06 3.64
C ASP A 561 33.79 -10.53 3.22
N THR A 562 34.74 -10.93 2.38
CA THR A 562 34.80 -12.31 1.86
C THR A 562 35.12 -13.36 2.94
N LYS A 563 35.54 -12.94 4.14
CA LYS A 563 35.84 -13.84 5.26
C LYS A 563 34.61 -14.03 6.15
N ASN A 564 33.86 -12.97 6.41
CA ASN A 564 32.66 -12.98 7.22
C ASN A 564 31.52 -12.23 6.51
N PRO A 565 30.99 -12.77 5.40
CA PRO A 565 30.00 -12.07 4.59
C PRO A 565 28.64 -11.94 5.26
N ALA A 566 28.41 -12.64 6.38
CA ALA A 566 27.20 -12.54 7.17
C ALA A 566 27.48 -12.56 8.69
N LYS A 567 26.64 -11.85 9.44
CA LYS A 567 26.67 -11.80 10.90
C LYS A 567 25.25 -11.81 11.47
N LEU A 568 25.02 -12.65 12.49
CA LEU A 568 23.72 -12.67 13.17
C LEU A 568 23.50 -11.38 13.97
N LEU A 569 22.37 -10.73 13.76
CA LEU A 569 21.95 -9.58 14.57
C LEU A 569 21.07 -10.05 15.72
N LYS A 570 21.67 -10.77 16.67
CA LYS A 570 20.96 -11.49 17.74
C LYS A 570 19.95 -10.67 18.53
N ASP A 571 20.13 -9.35 18.64
CA ASP A 571 19.23 -8.45 19.36
C ASP A 571 17.91 -8.19 18.64
N SER A 572 17.77 -8.62 17.38
CA SER A 572 16.48 -8.62 16.67
C SER A 572 15.54 -9.74 17.14
N ALA A 573 16.08 -10.78 17.79
CA ALA A 573 15.33 -11.94 18.23
C ALA A 573 14.32 -11.59 19.34
N THR A 574 13.13 -12.18 19.27
CA THR A 574 12.06 -11.99 20.26
C THR A 574 11.32 -13.29 20.55
N GLU A 575 10.75 -13.44 21.74
CA GLU A 575 9.92 -14.60 22.11
C GLU A 575 8.48 -14.49 21.58
N SER A 576 8.10 -13.31 21.09
CA SER A 576 6.77 -13.08 20.51
C SER A 576 6.68 -13.73 19.12
N ALA A 577 5.81 -14.73 19.02
CA ALA A 577 5.49 -15.38 17.74
C ALA A 577 4.74 -14.45 16.78
N ASP A 578 4.20 -13.31 17.23
CA ASP A 578 3.49 -12.36 16.37
C ASP A 578 4.41 -11.71 15.32
N ILE A 579 5.74 -11.77 15.51
CA ILE A 579 6.77 -11.25 14.59
C ILE A 579 7.31 -12.32 13.63
N ASP A 580 6.87 -13.58 13.73
CA ASP A 580 7.36 -14.69 12.89
C ASP A 580 7.26 -14.35 11.40
N SER A 581 6.17 -13.71 10.98
CA SER A 581 6.03 -13.07 9.67
C SER A 581 5.88 -11.56 9.82
N SER A 582 6.73 -10.81 9.10
CA SER A 582 6.81 -9.35 9.25
C SER A 582 7.51 -8.66 8.09
N ALA A 583 7.07 -7.43 7.83
CA ALA A 583 7.74 -6.51 6.93
C ALA A 583 8.67 -5.58 7.72
N ALA A 584 9.72 -5.09 7.08
CA ALA A 584 10.68 -4.17 7.67
C ALA A 584 11.12 -3.07 6.71
N HIS A 585 11.28 -1.86 7.24
CA HIS A 585 11.71 -0.68 6.47
C HIS A 585 12.83 0.07 7.19
N THR A 586 13.64 0.81 6.43
CA THR A 586 14.79 1.53 6.99
C THR A 586 15.07 2.86 6.29
N ASN A 587 15.71 3.78 7.03
CA ASN A 587 16.40 4.94 6.47
C ASN A 587 17.94 4.75 6.41
N GLY A 588 18.43 3.52 6.67
CA GLY A 588 19.84 3.16 6.73
C GLY A 588 20.49 3.23 8.13
N GLU A 589 19.76 3.74 9.12
CA GLU A 589 20.17 3.76 10.54
C GLU A 589 19.08 3.25 11.48
N THR A 590 17.83 3.62 11.23
CA THR A 590 16.67 3.15 11.99
C THR A 590 15.96 2.09 11.17
N ILE A 591 15.66 0.97 11.80
CA ILE A 591 14.87 -0.11 11.22
C ILE A 591 13.57 -0.18 12.01
N ILE A 592 12.45 -0.24 11.30
CA ILE A 592 11.16 -0.62 11.86
C ILE A 592 10.78 -1.98 11.29
N ARG A 593 10.10 -2.79 12.10
CA ARG A 593 9.53 -4.07 11.67
C ARG A 593 8.15 -4.24 12.27
N TYR A 594 7.20 -4.72 11.50
CA TYR A 594 5.83 -4.93 11.94
C TYR A 594 5.18 -6.10 11.21
N ASN A 595 4.19 -6.72 11.84
CA ASN A 595 3.46 -7.84 11.24
C ASN A 595 2.23 -7.38 10.46
N LYS A 596 1.67 -8.30 9.67
CA LYS A 596 0.38 -8.14 9.01
C LYS A 596 -0.70 -8.78 9.89
N ASN A 597 -1.30 -7.98 10.76
CA ASN A 597 -2.46 -8.42 11.54
C ASN A 597 -3.55 -7.36 11.56
N VAL A 598 -4.79 -7.81 11.42
CA VAL A 598 -5.98 -6.95 11.38
C VAL A 598 -6.61 -6.76 12.76
N SER A 599 -6.13 -7.47 13.77
CA SER A 599 -6.55 -7.32 15.16
C SER A 599 -5.48 -6.58 15.95
N GLU A 600 -5.85 -5.48 16.59
CA GLU A 600 -4.91 -4.65 17.37
C GLU A 600 -4.28 -5.35 18.58
N GLU A 601 -4.84 -6.50 19.01
CA GLU A 601 -4.27 -7.34 20.07
C GLU A 601 -3.04 -8.14 19.59
N TYR A 602 -2.97 -8.43 18.30
CA TYR A 602 -1.93 -9.24 17.66
C TYR A 602 -1.11 -8.46 16.63
N ALA A 603 -1.58 -7.26 16.25
CA ALA A 603 -0.78 -6.32 15.48
C ALA A 603 0.38 -5.82 16.35
N VAL A 604 1.60 -5.92 15.84
CA VAL A 604 2.80 -5.60 16.60
C VAL A 604 3.85 -4.88 15.75
N ALA A 605 4.70 -4.10 16.43
CA ALA A 605 5.88 -3.49 15.84
C ALA A 605 7.09 -3.48 16.78
N GLN A 606 8.28 -3.38 16.19
CA GLN A 606 9.56 -3.21 16.84
C GLN A 606 10.41 -2.21 16.06
N SER A 607 11.35 -1.56 16.75
CA SER A 607 12.32 -0.70 16.10
C SER A 607 13.72 -0.90 16.67
N PHE A 608 14.71 -0.62 15.82
CA PHE A 608 16.12 -0.79 16.12
C PHE A 608 16.93 0.37 15.57
N LYS A 609 18.04 0.68 16.25
CA LYS A 609 19.13 1.48 15.70
C LYS A 609 20.24 0.56 15.23
N PHE A 610 20.63 0.69 13.98
CA PHE A 610 21.75 0.01 13.37
C PHE A 610 23.00 0.88 13.44
N ASN A 611 24.06 0.33 14.02
CA ASN A 611 25.35 0.99 14.17
C ASN A 611 26.46 0.01 13.74
N ASN A 612 26.97 0.21 12.52
CA ASN A 612 28.12 -0.52 11.94
C ASN A 612 28.09 -2.04 12.21
N GLY A 613 27.13 -2.73 11.61
CA GLY A 613 26.99 -4.19 11.73
C GLY A 613 26.44 -4.70 13.06
N SER A 614 25.82 -3.84 13.87
CA SER A 614 25.18 -4.21 15.14
C SER A 614 23.84 -3.50 15.31
N LEU A 615 22.88 -4.15 15.99
CA LEU A 615 21.59 -3.55 16.34
C LEU A 615 21.53 -3.20 17.82
N ALA A 616 20.89 -2.08 18.13
CA ALA A 616 20.39 -1.75 19.44
C ALA A 616 18.87 -1.63 19.37
N LYS A 617 18.15 -2.20 20.33
CA LYS A 617 16.70 -2.05 20.45
C LYS A 617 16.37 -0.57 20.72
N GLU A 618 15.55 0.02 19.86
CA GLU A 618 15.04 1.39 20.05
C GLU A 618 13.70 1.34 20.78
N SER A 619 12.81 0.42 20.41
CA SER A 619 11.67 0.03 21.23
C SER A 619 12.11 -0.94 22.34
N ALA A 620 11.56 -0.83 23.55
CA ALA A 620 11.94 -1.70 24.67
C ALA A 620 11.65 -3.19 24.41
N GLY A 621 10.71 -3.48 23.50
CA GLY A 621 10.33 -4.81 23.08
C GLY A 621 9.37 -4.75 21.90
N VAL A 622 8.50 -5.75 21.79
CA VAL A 622 7.38 -5.78 20.85
C VAL A 622 6.26 -4.90 21.37
N VAL A 623 5.91 -3.85 20.64
CA VAL A 623 4.83 -2.93 20.98
C VAL A 623 3.56 -3.39 20.26
N LYS A 624 2.48 -3.62 21.01
CA LYS A 624 1.19 -4.04 20.44
C LYS A 624 0.40 -2.84 19.91
N GLY A 625 -0.45 -3.08 18.91
CA GLY A 625 -1.33 -2.07 18.33
C GLY A 625 -2.26 -1.43 19.36
N LYS A 626 -2.76 -2.20 20.34
CA LYS A 626 -3.56 -1.66 21.45
C LYS A 626 -2.82 -0.60 22.27
N ASP A 627 -1.51 -0.74 22.43
CA ASP A 627 -0.63 0.15 23.20
C ASP A 627 -0.04 1.28 22.34
N ALA A 628 0.08 1.09 21.02
CA ALA A 628 0.52 2.11 20.05
C ALA A 628 -0.65 3.01 19.58
N ASP A 629 -0.33 4.03 18.77
CA ASP A 629 -1.36 4.80 18.04
C ASP A 629 -1.58 4.28 16.61
N ILE A 630 -0.69 3.43 16.13
CA ILE A 630 -0.90 2.59 14.94
C ILE A 630 -1.54 1.28 15.40
N LYS A 631 -2.85 1.13 15.17
CA LYS A 631 -3.61 -0.02 15.67
C LYS A 631 -3.37 -1.26 14.83
N ASN A 632 -3.38 -1.12 13.51
CA ASN A 632 -3.01 -2.16 12.55
C ASN A 632 -2.02 -1.56 11.56
N TRP A 633 -0.97 -2.29 11.19
CA TRP A 633 0.05 -1.74 10.29
C TRP A 633 -0.32 -2.00 8.82
N GLY A 634 -0.54 -0.92 8.07
CA GLY A 634 -0.78 -0.97 6.63
C GLY A 634 0.51 -0.86 5.82
N ASN A 635 1.27 0.20 6.07
CA ASN A 635 2.58 0.45 5.48
C ASN A 635 3.33 1.48 6.33
N ALA A 636 4.63 1.65 6.13
CA ALA A 636 5.39 2.69 6.81
C ALA A 636 6.62 3.17 6.03
N PHE A 637 7.13 4.33 6.43
CA PHE A 637 8.39 4.90 5.99
C PHE A 637 9.10 5.55 7.17
N VAL A 638 10.42 5.42 7.22
CA VAL A 638 11.24 6.02 8.27
C VAL A 638 11.88 7.30 7.72
N LEU A 639 11.52 8.44 8.30
CA LEU A 639 12.10 9.73 7.95
C LEU A 639 13.57 9.82 8.40
N GLU A 640 14.32 10.78 7.85
CA GLU A 640 15.75 10.96 8.12
C GLU A 640 16.06 11.18 9.62
N ASP A 641 15.17 11.84 10.35
CA ASP A 641 15.27 12.08 11.80
C ASP A 641 14.85 10.86 12.65
N GLY A 642 14.42 9.76 12.02
CA GLY A 642 13.96 8.55 12.68
C GLY A 642 12.48 8.56 13.09
N ILE A 643 11.73 9.62 12.77
CA ILE A 643 10.26 9.61 12.88
C ILE A 643 9.69 8.60 11.88
N VAL A 644 8.60 7.93 12.24
CA VAL A 644 7.94 6.95 11.38
C VAL A 644 6.65 7.55 10.83
N MET A 645 6.55 7.66 9.51
CA MET A 645 5.28 7.87 8.81
C MET A 645 4.62 6.51 8.61
N ALA A 646 3.51 6.24 9.28
CA ALA A 646 2.83 4.96 9.23
C ALA A 646 1.35 5.11 8.82
N LEU A 647 0.91 4.25 7.92
CA LEU A 647 -0.50 4.07 7.57
C LEU A 647 -1.12 3.08 8.55
N ASP A 648 -2.09 3.55 9.34
CA ASP A 648 -2.89 2.69 10.21
C ASP A 648 -4.04 2.07 9.40
N ALA A 649 -3.96 0.76 9.20
CA ALA A 649 -4.95 0.00 8.43
C ALA A 649 -6.29 -0.17 9.17
N LYS A 650 -6.44 0.28 10.41
CA LYS A 650 -7.73 0.27 11.13
C LYS A 650 -8.59 1.47 10.76
N ASP A 651 -8.05 2.68 10.90
CA ASP A 651 -8.76 3.93 10.64
C ASP A 651 -8.46 4.52 9.25
N GLY A 652 -7.41 4.04 8.56
CA GLY A 652 -6.99 4.52 7.25
C GLY A 652 -6.28 5.87 7.30
N MET A 653 -5.71 6.24 8.44
CA MET A 653 -4.99 7.49 8.63
C MET A 653 -3.48 7.27 8.52
N ILE A 654 -2.78 8.24 7.93
CA ILE A 654 -1.33 8.31 7.99
C ILE A 654 -0.93 9.21 9.15
N LYS A 655 -0.10 8.66 10.04
CA LYS A 655 0.33 9.29 11.29
C LYS A 655 1.84 9.36 11.34
N HIS A 656 2.38 10.42 11.95
CA HIS A 656 3.79 10.45 12.37
C HIS A 656 3.87 9.98 13.80
N VAL A 657 4.63 8.92 14.01
CA VAL A 657 4.83 8.32 15.33
C VAL A 657 6.30 8.24 15.67
N ASP A 658 6.60 8.25 16.96
CA ASP A 658 7.95 8.01 17.44
C ASP A 658 8.34 6.53 17.24
N ALA A 659 9.63 6.25 17.07
CA ALA A 659 10.09 4.89 16.87
C ALA A 659 10.06 4.02 18.14
N LYS A 660 9.97 4.59 19.35
CA LYS A 660 10.10 3.84 20.61
C LYS A 660 8.79 3.23 21.07
N LEU A 661 7.73 4.03 21.05
CA LEU A 661 6.39 3.69 21.53
C LEU A 661 5.34 3.66 20.41
N PHE A 662 5.70 4.13 19.20
CA PHE A 662 4.76 4.29 18.09
C PHE A 662 3.54 5.13 18.49
N LYS A 663 3.77 6.17 19.30
CA LYS A 663 2.79 7.18 19.68
C LYS A 663 2.88 8.37 18.76
N THR A 664 1.73 8.97 18.48
CA THR A 664 1.62 10.12 17.59
C THR A 664 2.44 11.26 18.16
N ILE A 665 3.35 11.79 17.34
CA ILE A 665 4.10 12.99 17.71
C ILE A 665 3.17 14.17 17.46
N SER A 666 2.63 14.74 18.53
CA SER A 666 1.97 16.03 18.47
C SER A 666 3.04 17.11 18.31
N ASP A 667 3.49 17.34 17.08
CA ASP A 667 4.38 18.47 16.83
C ASP A 667 3.57 19.76 16.93
N GLU A 668 3.60 20.40 18.11
CA GLU A 668 3.05 21.74 18.26
C GLU A 668 3.82 22.76 17.42
N LYS A 669 5.05 22.42 16.97
CA LYS A 669 5.82 23.31 16.13
C LYS A 669 5.16 23.41 14.77
N GLN A 670 4.87 24.64 14.44
CA GLN A 670 4.43 25.00 13.10
C GLN A 670 5.63 25.08 12.18
N ASP A 671 5.43 24.74 10.91
CA ASP A 671 6.38 25.09 9.87
C ASP A 671 6.36 26.61 9.60
N GLU A 672 7.21 27.06 8.68
CA GLU A 672 7.33 28.47 8.29
C GLU A 672 6.02 29.08 7.73
N TYR A 673 5.03 28.26 7.38
CA TYR A 673 3.70 28.66 6.90
C TYR A 673 2.63 28.60 7.99
N GLY A 674 3.02 28.38 9.25
CA GLY A 674 2.08 28.26 10.38
C GLY A 674 1.33 26.92 10.42
N ARG A 675 1.77 25.92 9.64
CA ARG A 675 1.06 24.63 9.53
C ARG A 675 1.62 23.61 10.51
N LYS A 676 0.73 22.85 11.14
CA LYS A 676 1.10 21.69 11.95
C LYS A 676 1.03 20.44 11.10
N PHE A 677 1.75 19.41 11.52
CA PHE A 677 1.44 18.08 11.01
C PHE A 677 0.18 17.57 11.71
N GLU A 678 -0.77 17.09 10.90
CA GLU A 678 -1.99 16.45 11.36
C GLU A 678 -2.08 15.07 10.70
N PRO A 679 -2.69 14.08 11.38
CA PRO A 679 -3.01 12.81 10.75
C PRO A 679 -3.75 13.01 9.43
N ILE A 680 -3.29 12.31 8.39
CA ILE A 680 -3.82 12.48 7.02
C ILE A 680 -4.84 11.38 6.78
N ALA A 681 -6.12 11.74 6.65
CA ALA A 681 -7.12 10.80 6.18
C ALA A 681 -6.82 10.38 4.75
N PHE A 682 -6.54 9.09 4.58
CA PHE A 682 -6.07 8.53 3.32
C PHE A 682 -7.19 7.69 2.67
N PRO A 683 -7.66 8.06 1.47
CA PRO A 683 -8.70 7.30 0.76
C PRO A 683 -8.32 5.83 0.65
N LYS A 684 -9.24 4.94 1.07
CA LYS A 684 -9.03 3.48 1.06
C LYS A 684 -7.73 3.06 1.77
N GLY A 685 -7.36 3.77 2.84
CA GLY A 685 -6.21 3.46 3.67
C GLY A 685 -6.45 2.33 4.69
N ALA A 686 -7.70 2.09 5.10
CA ALA A 686 -8.06 0.98 6.00
C ALA A 686 -7.93 -0.37 5.28
N LYS A 687 -7.86 -1.51 5.99
CA LYS A 687 -7.66 -2.88 5.45
C LYS A 687 -6.36 -3.11 4.64
N THR A 688 -5.56 -2.10 4.36
CA THR A 688 -4.31 -2.20 3.59
C THR A 688 -3.30 -3.16 4.21
N GLY A 689 -3.33 -3.34 5.53
CA GLY A 689 -2.49 -4.31 6.27
C GLY A 689 -2.80 -5.79 5.99
N SER A 690 -3.80 -6.10 5.16
CA SER A 690 -4.08 -7.46 4.70
C SER A 690 -3.08 -7.99 3.66
N HIS A 691 -2.26 -7.12 3.06
CA HIS A 691 -1.20 -7.50 2.13
C HIS A 691 -0.01 -6.57 2.32
N GLN A 692 1.19 -7.14 2.43
CA GLN A 692 2.41 -6.36 2.57
C GLN A 692 2.97 -6.05 1.18
N HIS A 693 3.06 -4.76 0.89
CA HIS A 693 3.80 -4.21 -0.25
C HIS A 693 5.11 -3.60 0.26
N GLY A 694 6.01 -3.26 -0.66
CA GLY A 694 7.18 -2.44 -0.37
C GLY A 694 6.83 -1.11 0.31
N ALA A 695 7.85 -0.45 0.84
CA ALA A 695 7.72 0.76 1.66
C ALA A 695 6.91 1.86 0.94
N ILE A 696 6.31 2.75 1.75
CA ILE A 696 5.91 4.08 1.26
C ILE A 696 7.14 4.73 0.62
N LEU A 697 7.02 5.16 -0.64
CA LEU A 697 8.14 5.75 -1.36
C LEU A 697 8.18 7.25 -1.11
N GLN A 698 9.27 7.75 -0.54
CA GLN A 698 9.59 9.18 -0.56
C GLN A 698 10.38 9.51 -1.83
N LEU A 699 9.80 10.36 -2.71
CA LEU A 699 10.51 10.86 -3.89
C LEU A 699 11.43 12.03 -3.52
N ASP A 700 10.96 12.90 -2.63
CA ASP A 700 11.73 13.98 -2.00
C ASP A 700 11.06 14.42 -0.69
N LYS A 701 11.65 15.43 -0.03
CA LYS A 701 11.21 15.90 1.29
C LYS A 701 9.70 16.19 1.38
N GLY A 702 9.09 16.65 0.29
CA GLY A 702 7.70 17.07 0.27
C GLY A 702 6.77 16.15 -0.52
N THR A 703 7.19 14.96 -0.96
CA THR A 703 6.35 14.09 -1.80
C THR A 703 6.57 12.61 -1.52
N PHE A 704 5.46 11.92 -1.27
CA PHE A 704 5.37 10.51 -0.90
C PHE A 704 4.35 9.80 -1.79
N TYR A 705 4.55 8.51 -2.02
CA TYR A 705 3.62 7.65 -2.74
C TYR A 705 3.26 6.46 -1.88
N VAL A 706 1.95 6.26 -1.70
CA VAL A 706 1.40 5.32 -0.72
C VAL A 706 0.45 4.34 -1.44
N PRO A 707 0.71 3.03 -1.32
CA PRO A 707 -0.22 1.99 -1.73
C PRO A 707 -1.61 2.07 -1.06
N SER A 708 -2.65 1.79 -1.84
CA SER A 708 -4.05 1.65 -1.43
C SER A 708 -4.75 0.70 -2.41
N TYR A 709 -6.08 0.63 -2.34
CA TYR A 709 -6.87 -0.20 -3.24
C TYR A 709 -8.15 0.52 -3.69
N GLU A 710 -8.82 -0.06 -4.68
CA GLU A 710 -10.19 0.26 -5.05
C GLU A 710 -11.03 -1.02 -5.06
N ASP A 711 -12.26 -0.93 -4.56
CA ASP A 711 -13.20 -2.05 -4.46
C ASP A 711 -14.45 -1.81 -5.33
N VAL A 712 -14.34 -0.94 -6.34
CA VAL A 712 -15.41 -0.61 -7.28
C VAL A 712 -15.94 -1.86 -8.00
N LYS A 713 -15.08 -2.87 -8.21
CA LYS A 713 -15.44 -4.17 -8.80
C LYS A 713 -15.97 -5.20 -7.80
N GLY A 714 -15.98 -4.88 -6.50
CA GLY A 714 -16.33 -5.78 -5.41
C GLY A 714 -15.13 -6.19 -4.55
N GLU A 715 -15.38 -6.59 -3.30
CA GLU A 715 -14.33 -6.98 -2.33
C GLU A 715 -13.46 -8.18 -2.76
N SER A 716 -13.93 -9.03 -3.67
CA SER A 716 -13.14 -10.17 -4.18
C SER A 716 -12.24 -9.81 -5.37
N GLU A 717 -12.37 -8.58 -5.89
CA GLU A 717 -11.70 -8.09 -7.10
C GLU A 717 -11.14 -6.68 -6.83
N GLU A 718 -10.64 -6.46 -5.62
CA GLU A 718 -9.99 -5.22 -5.21
C GLU A 718 -8.74 -4.98 -6.07
N THR A 719 -8.64 -3.83 -6.73
CA THR A 719 -7.48 -3.46 -7.57
C THR A 719 -6.50 -2.59 -6.79
N TYR A 720 -5.22 -2.75 -7.10
CA TYR A 720 -4.17 -1.92 -6.52
C TYR A 720 -4.27 -0.48 -7.00
N VAL A 721 -4.05 0.47 -6.08
CA VAL A 721 -3.95 1.89 -6.41
C VAL A 721 -2.79 2.55 -5.69
N LEU A 722 -1.94 3.25 -6.44
CA LEU A 722 -0.93 4.14 -5.88
C LEU A 722 -1.46 5.57 -5.83
N ARG A 723 -1.35 6.24 -4.67
CA ARG A 723 -1.74 7.65 -4.49
C ARG A 723 -0.56 8.49 -4.01
N LYS A 724 -0.56 9.76 -4.38
CA LYS A 724 0.47 10.74 -3.99
C LYS A 724 0.01 11.54 -2.79
N ILE A 725 0.93 11.75 -1.85
CA ILE A 725 0.82 12.69 -0.74
C ILE A 725 1.90 13.73 -0.91
N TYR A 726 1.57 15.01 -0.83
CA TYR A 726 2.55 16.06 -1.04
C TYR A 726 2.31 17.29 -0.17
N ASP A 727 3.38 18.01 0.11
CA ASP A 727 3.31 19.34 0.70
C ASP A 727 3.02 20.37 -0.42
N PRO A 728 1.87 21.05 -0.41
CA PRO A 728 1.50 22.00 -1.46
C PRO A 728 2.34 23.29 -1.46
N LYS A 729 3.13 23.54 -0.41
CA LYS A 729 4.07 24.67 -0.32
C LYS A 729 5.49 24.26 -0.73
N PHE A 730 5.76 22.96 -0.81
CA PHE A 730 7.05 22.47 -1.28
C PHE A 730 7.15 22.61 -2.80
N THR A 731 8.21 23.30 -3.25
CA THR A 731 8.56 23.39 -4.67
C THR A 731 9.73 22.46 -4.95
N PRO A 732 9.58 21.43 -5.79
CA PRO A 732 10.68 20.55 -6.16
C PRO A 732 11.78 21.32 -6.86
N LYS A 733 13.05 20.99 -6.59
CA LYS A 733 14.17 21.53 -7.37
C LYS A 733 14.13 20.93 -8.78
N PRO A 734 14.33 21.71 -9.85
CA PRO A 734 14.49 21.15 -11.19
C PRO A 734 15.65 20.15 -11.18
N HIS A 735 15.44 18.96 -11.73
CA HIS A 735 16.55 18.04 -11.96
C HIS A 735 17.37 18.60 -13.13
N GLU A 736 18.50 19.23 -12.85
CA GLU A 736 19.44 19.59 -13.91
C GLU A 736 19.95 18.29 -14.54
N GLN A 737 19.60 18.05 -15.81
CA GLN A 737 20.33 17.09 -16.62
C GLN A 737 21.76 17.62 -16.72
N GLU A 738 22.73 16.94 -16.09
CA GLU A 738 24.14 17.22 -16.33
C GLU A 738 24.37 17.12 -17.84
N ARG A 739 24.51 18.28 -18.48
CA ARG A 739 25.06 18.36 -19.83
C ARG A 739 26.53 18.02 -19.67
N GLU A 740 26.89 16.75 -19.86
CA GLU A 740 28.28 16.35 -20.04
C GLU A 740 28.85 17.14 -21.23
N PHE A 741 29.63 18.18 -20.91
CA PHE A 741 30.56 18.72 -21.89
C PHE A 741 31.73 17.73 -21.95
N PRO A 742 32.05 17.17 -23.12
CA PRO A 742 33.21 16.28 -23.23
C PRO A 742 34.46 17.05 -22.80
N ASN A 743 35.14 16.54 -21.77
CA ASN A 743 36.47 16.99 -21.41
C ASN A 743 37.38 16.65 -22.60
N PHE A 744 37.83 17.66 -23.33
CA PHE A 744 38.97 17.50 -24.21
C PHE A 744 40.21 17.52 -23.33
N ASP A 745 40.77 16.34 -23.07
CA ASP A 745 42.13 16.22 -22.57
C ASP A 745 43.06 16.90 -23.58
N GLU A 746 43.70 17.99 -23.19
CA GLU A 746 44.81 18.57 -23.93
C GLU A 746 46.00 17.61 -23.86
N ASP A 747 46.30 16.97 -25.00
CA ASP A 747 47.56 16.28 -25.26
C ASP A 747 48.74 17.20 -24.90
N LYS A 748 49.44 16.88 -23.80
CA LYS A 748 50.75 17.44 -23.50
C LYS A 748 51.82 16.55 -24.12
N ASP A 749 52.25 16.93 -25.33
CA ASP A 749 53.46 16.41 -25.95
C ASP A 749 54.67 17.29 -25.57
N ASN A 750 55.59 16.66 -24.85
CA ASN A 750 57.06 16.83 -24.78
C ASN A 750 57.76 18.19 -24.52
N GLY A 751 58.80 18.13 -23.67
CA GLY A 751 60.07 18.79 -23.99
C GLY A 751 60.77 19.57 -22.88
N ASP A 752 61.84 18.95 -22.36
CA ASP A 752 63.12 19.53 -21.90
C ASP A 752 63.17 20.73 -20.93
N ASN A 753 63.72 20.41 -19.75
CA ASN A 753 64.42 21.34 -18.87
C ASN A 753 65.71 21.84 -19.54
N ASN A 754 65.88 23.16 -19.65
CA ASN A 754 67.19 23.77 -19.40
C ASN A 754 67.12 25.26 -19.04
N ASN A 755 68.09 25.60 -18.19
CA ASN A 755 68.29 26.79 -17.39
C ASN A 755 68.36 28.17 -18.10
N ASN A 756 68.06 29.17 -17.27
CA ASN A 756 68.76 30.44 -17.03
C ASN A 756 68.24 31.79 -17.60
N ASP A 757 68.30 32.74 -16.66
CA ASP A 757 68.45 34.19 -16.73
C ASP A 757 67.24 35.10 -17.01
N GLY A 758 66.92 35.92 -16.00
CA GLY A 758 67.10 37.37 -16.15
C GLY A 758 65.85 38.25 -16.27
N ARG A 759 65.60 39.01 -15.18
CA ARG A 759 65.13 40.41 -15.12
C ARG A 759 63.70 40.82 -15.54
N ASP A 760 63.10 41.54 -14.59
CA ASP A 760 62.34 42.80 -14.67
C ASP A 760 61.03 42.90 -15.46
N GLY A 761 60.00 43.45 -14.79
CA GLY A 761 59.18 44.51 -15.39
C GLY A 761 57.66 44.33 -15.47
N ASN A 762 56.97 44.95 -14.51
CA ASN A 762 55.68 45.65 -14.58
C ASN A 762 54.81 45.62 -15.88
N ASN A 763 53.54 45.24 -15.66
CA ASN A 763 52.30 46.02 -15.86
C ASN A 763 51.72 46.34 -17.26
N HIS A 764 50.44 45.97 -17.40
CA HIS A 764 49.31 46.59 -18.14
C HIS A 764 49.09 46.39 -19.67
N ASN A 765 47.93 45.75 -19.94
CA ASN A 765 46.84 46.05 -20.89
C ASN A 765 46.99 46.00 -22.43
N ASN A 766 46.09 45.19 -23.00
CA ASN A 766 45.25 45.35 -24.20
C ASN A 766 45.67 44.76 -25.57
N ASP A 767 44.61 44.21 -26.21
CA ASP A 767 44.32 43.98 -27.62
C ASP A 767 44.78 42.70 -28.36
N ALA A 768 43.76 41.84 -28.56
CA ALA A 768 43.25 41.30 -29.82
C ALA A 768 44.25 40.77 -30.88
N GLY A 769 44.13 39.47 -31.20
CA GLY A 769 44.78 38.90 -32.39
C GLY A 769 44.58 37.40 -32.56
N SER A 770 43.43 37.01 -33.11
CA SER A 770 43.10 35.80 -33.88
C SER A 770 44.11 34.64 -33.98
N ALA A 771 43.65 33.43 -33.65
CA ALA A 771 43.95 32.21 -34.41
C ALA A 771 42.88 31.12 -34.14
N LEU A 772 41.69 31.28 -34.70
CA LEU A 772 40.70 30.20 -34.78
C LEU A 772 41.09 29.25 -35.93
N SER A 773 41.59 28.07 -35.60
CA SER A 773 41.84 27.00 -36.57
C SER A 773 40.53 26.33 -37.00
N LYS A 774 40.20 26.50 -38.28
CA LYS A 774 39.52 25.64 -39.29
C LYS A 774 38.50 24.53 -38.94
N THR A 775 38.13 24.24 -37.69
CA THR A 775 37.07 23.28 -37.33
C THR A 775 35.71 23.97 -37.06
N TRP A 776 35.70 25.28 -36.82
CA TRP A 776 34.48 26.06 -36.57
C TRP A 776 33.72 26.52 -37.83
N ALA A 777 34.31 26.40 -39.03
CA ALA A 777 33.66 26.82 -40.27
C ALA A 777 32.58 25.83 -40.77
N THR A 778 32.58 24.58 -40.29
CA THR A 778 31.63 23.55 -40.76
C THR A 778 30.39 23.45 -39.87
N ILE A 779 30.50 23.76 -38.57
CA ILE A 779 29.38 23.69 -37.61
C ILE A 779 28.48 24.93 -37.71
N LEU A 780 29.03 26.09 -38.06
CA LEU A 780 28.24 27.28 -38.40
C LEU A 780 27.65 27.24 -39.83
N GLY A 781 28.13 26.34 -40.69
CA GLY A 781 27.61 26.15 -42.05
C GLY A 781 26.30 25.36 -42.14
N VAL A 782 25.96 24.55 -41.13
CA VAL A 782 24.73 23.73 -41.13
C VAL A 782 23.56 24.41 -40.40
N LEU A 783 23.83 25.37 -39.51
CA LEU A 783 22.79 26.24 -38.91
C LEU A 783 22.40 27.43 -39.81
N GLY A 784 23.13 27.67 -40.89
CA GLY A 784 22.88 28.75 -41.86
C GLY A 784 21.91 28.41 -43.01
N ALA A 785 21.38 27.18 -43.11
CA ALA A 785 20.60 26.73 -44.26
C ALA A 785 19.09 26.45 -44.00
N LEU A 786 18.56 26.80 -42.82
CA LEU A 786 17.12 26.70 -42.52
C LEU A 786 16.55 27.99 -41.88
N GLY A 787 17.01 29.14 -42.36
CA GLY A 787 16.52 30.45 -41.94
C GLY A 787 16.36 31.42 -43.10
N GLY A 788 15.32 31.22 -43.92
CA GLY A 788 14.95 32.16 -44.99
C GLY A 788 13.51 31.95 -45.46
N ILE A 789 12.73 33.05 -45.48
CA ILE A 789 11.29 33.22 -45.80
C ILE A 789 10.41 32.92 -44.56
N LEU A 790 9.97 33.86 -43.72
CA LEU A 790 9.53 35.27 -43.85
C LEU A 790 10.18 36.12 -42.73
N GLY A 791 10.59 37.39 -42.85
CA GLY A 791 10.22 38.43 -43.79
C GLY A 791 9.63 39.66 -43.08
N ILE A 792 10.53 40.56 -42.62
CA ILE A 792 10.36 42.04 -42.43
C ILE A 792 9.45 42.46 -41.23
N PHE A 793 9.92 43.03 -40.12
CA PHE A 793 10.67 44.28 -39.95
C PHE A 793 11.55 44.25 -38.70
N GLY A 794 12.83 44.61 -38.87
CA GLY A 794 13.66 45.15 -37.80
C GLY A 794 13.58 46.68 -37.77
N VAL A 795 14.06 47.24 -36.65
CA VAL A 795 14.36 48.65 -36.37
C VAL A 795 13.21 49.50 -35.84
N ALA A 796 12.95 49.40 -34.54
CA ALA A 796 12.60 50.54 -33.66
C ALA A 796 12.56 50.09 -32.19
N ASN A 797 13.72 49.93 -31.52
CA ASN A 797 13.74 49.79 -30.05
C ASN A 797 14.66 50.79 -29.35
N HIS A 798 14.72 52.01 -29.90
CA HIS A 798 15.24 53.18 -29.20
C HIS A 798 14.14 54.18 -28.81
N PHE A 799 12.85 53.80 -28.84
CA PHE A 799 11.75 54.75 -28.68
C PHE A 799 10.54 54.37 -27.82
N PHE A 800 10.48 53.18 -27.18
CA PHE A 800 9.30 52.80 -26.37
C PHE A 800 9.61 52.26 -24.96
N GLY A 801 10.67 52.77 -24.33
CA GLY A 801 10.98 52.50 -22.92
C GLY A 801 9.98 53.09 -21.91
N ASP A 802 9.17 54.07 -22.32
CA ASP A 802 8.36 54.86 -21.38
C ASP A 802 6.85 54.54 -21.37
N HIS A 803 6.37 53.58 -22.18
CA HIS A 803 4.95 53.17 -22.13
C HIS A 803 4.65 51.91 -21.30
N ILE A 804 5.68 51.14 -20.94
CA ILE A 804 5.52 49.96 -20.06
C ILE A 804 5.53 50.37 -18.58
N ARG A 805 6.18 51.50 -18.23
CA ARG A 805 6.18 52.04 -16.86
C ARG A 805 4.84 52.62 -16.42
N HIS A 806 4.02 53.11 -17.36
CA HIS A 806 2.71 53.68 -17.02
C HIS A 806 1.60 52.63 -16.86
N LEU A 807 1.80 51.41 -17.37
CA LEU A 807 0.88 50.28 -17.20
C LEU A 807 1.05 49.58 -15.83
N ILE A 808 2.26 49.65 -15.27
CA ILE A 808 2.61 49.03 -13.97
C ILE A 808 2.15 49.90 -12.79
N ASP A 809 1.98 51.22 -12.96
CA ASP A 809 1.56 52.14 -11.89
C ASP A 809 0.02 52.33 -11.79
N GLN A 810 -0.76 51.78 -12.74
CA GLN A 810 -2.23 51.67 -12.62
C GLN A 810 -2.72 50.34 -12.02
N PHE A 811 -1.84 49.35 -11.82
CA PHE A 811 -2.13 48.11 -11.08
C PHE A 811 -1.72 48.17 -9.60
N ARG A 812 -1.27 49.33 -9.12
CA ARG A 812 -0.93 49.59 -7.71
C ARG A 812 -1.84 50.60 -7.00
N ARG A 813 -3.06 50.83 -7.51
CA ARG A 813 -4.16 51.47 -6.78
C ARG A 813 -5.39 50.57 -6.73
#